data_AF-A0A813YHC0-F1
#
_entry.id   AF-A0A813YHC0-F1
#
_cell.length_a   1.000
_cell.length_b   1.000
_cell.length_c   1.000
_cell.angle_alpha   90.00
_cell.angle_beta   90.00
_cell.angle_gamma   90.00
#
_symmetry.space_group_name_H-M   'P 1'
#
loop_
_entity.id
_entity.type
_entity.pdbx_description
1 polymer ?
#
loop_
_entity_poly.entity_id
_entity_poly.type
_entity_poly.pdbx_seq_one_letter_code
_entity_poly.pdbx_strand_id
1 'polypeptide(L)'
;MKKLSNYLWVYLITIQLCFRCGQTKTTENGVSDPLGMDQAILVLRNKNHPDPISFMYNLVVCEQCDFERLSDPVPMDSNETLPIDTRFPYDFQLFSSTKNTSIQCHIESYRFYEHGTYLFEVRQIHPNVTSCTITQTQESSYYWTPIIIMILLLLLLVFLIQLFRFIQRKQYFNRILTNRNYQQLVISEPSPAPRPSLLTHRPSLPVIPEETHTNDVHPVINTTNDSPLIGSTRLSDSSVKITKVLPKRLRSLDTFRGFSLMVMIFVNYGGGGYWFFDHSGKKIFSAHSEMSLESSFPVWNGLTLADLVFPWFVWMMGVSIVLSQRSLLKKKVSKLNILLKICRRTVILFLLGLILQGGYGKPKNLRILGVLQRLALCYFFTAVIILIFDEEDQSHSSTWPIGDDVYQPISQELRNTIFQFWPEWICVMGIVIAWIMITFTPKIDGCPRGYIGPGGKHMHGMYRNCTGGMAGYFDRLILGSAHLYSYPTCREIYHTEIPYDPEGILGVFTGILLCYLGAHAGHCFAYSTRVFRTCTLWVTSGLICGFFGLLLSKGGQSESWIPINKNLWSLSFIFVLAGLAFIILTILYLLVDVKQWFTGEPWLWLGMNSIVLYVGHDICSRSFPIQFQVDNTHKELLAVHAYGVFCWIVIAGILYYKKIFIAI
;
A
#
# COMPACT_ATOMS: atom_id res chain seq x y z
N MET A 1 23.11 14.08 7.25
CA MET A 1 23.46 14.85 6.04
C MET A 1 24.26 14.06 5.01
N LYS A 2 25.43 13.47 5.33
CA LYS A 2 26.19 12.65 4.35
C LYS A 2 25.40 11.48 3.70
N LYS A 3 24.57 10.76 4.47
CA LYS A 3 23.69 9.71 3.92
C LYS A 3 22.63 10.27 2.96
N LEU A 4 21.94 11.33 3.35
CA LEU A 4 20.93 12.01 2.51
C LEU A 4 21.57 12.57 1.23
N SER A 5 22.76 13.15 1.32
CA SER A 5 23.55 13.64 0.17
C SER A 5 23.86 12.52 -0.83
N ASN A 6 24.21 11.33 -0.36
CA ASN A 6 24.48 10.19 -1.25
C ASN A 6 23.20 9.73 -1.97
N TYR A 7 22.05 9.68 -1.29
CA TYR A 7 20.76 9.38 -1.94
C TYR A 7 20.32 10.48 -2.91
N LEU A 8 20.61 11.75 -2.58
CA LEU A 8 20.22 12.92 -3.37
C LEU A 8 20.95 12.96 -4.72
N TRP A 9 22.28 12.85 -4.70
CA TRP A 9 23.11 12.83 -5.92
C TRP A 9 22.79 11.65 -6.82
N VAL A 10 22.59 10.49 -6.20
CA VAL A 10 22.32 9.22 -6.88
C VAL A 10 21.03 9.28 -7.70
N TYR A 11 19.94 9.79 -7.11
CA TYR A 11 18.64 9.79 -7.77
C TYR A 11 18.54 10.90 -8.82
N LEU A 12 19.18 12.05 -8.58
CA LEU A 12 19.31 13.13 -9.56
C LEU A 12 20.06 12.67 -10.83
N ILE A 13 21.09 11.83 -10.68
CA ILE A 13 21.82 11.24 -11.83
C ILE A 13 20.92 10.27 -12.60
N THR A 14 20.17 9.39 -11.93
CA THR A 14 19.23 8.47 -12.59
C THR A 14 18.15 9.22 -13.38
N ILE A 15 17.63 10.30 -12.81
CA ILE A 15 16.65 11.16 -13.48
C ILE A 15 17.27 11.87 -14.68
N GLN A 16 18.46 12.48 -14.55
CA GLN A 16 19.16 13.11 -15.68
C GLN A 16 19.46 12.12 -16.81
N LEU A 17 19.77 10.86 -16.49
CA LEU A 17 19.96 9.81 -17.48
C LEU A 17 18.63 9.44 -18.18
N CYS A 18 17.51 9.40 -17.46
CA CYS A 18 16.19 9.23 -18.06
C CYS A 18 15.78 10.43 -18.96
N PHE A 19 16.01 11.67 -18.52
CA PHE A 19 15.71 12.87 -19.30
C PHE A 19 16.60 13.02 -20.54
N ARG A 20 17.88 12.62 -20.49
CA ARG A 20 18.77 12.65 -21.67
C ARG A 20 18.45 11.60 -22.73
N CYS A 21 17.76 10.52 -22.37
CA CYS A 21 17.36 9.47 -23.30
C CYS A 21 16.06 9.79 -24.08
N GLY A 22 15.40 10.92 -23.76
CA GLY A 22 14.12 11.33 -24.34
C GLY A 22 14.18 12.26 -25.54
N GLN A 23 15.36 12.62 -26.07
CA GLN A 23 15.41 13.39 -27.31
C GLN A 23 15.34 12.47 -28.53
N THR A 24 14.12 12.14 -28.97
CA THR A 24 13.89 11.53 -30.28
C THR A 24 13.37 12.55 -31.29
N LYS A 25 14.00 12.51 -32.46
CA LYS A 25 13.84 13.37 -33.63
C LYS A 25 12.38 13.45 -34.09
N THR A 26 11.92 14.66 -34.37
CA THR A 26 10.77 14.94 -35.22
C THR A 26 11.00 14.30 -36.59
N THR A 27 10.30 13.21 -36.88
CA THR A 27 10.17 12.70 -38.24
C THR A 27 9.14 13.55 -38.97
N GLU A 28 9.63 14.41 -39.86
CA GLU A 28 8.84 14.93 -40.98
C GLU A 28 8.35 13.73 -41.79
N ASN A 29 7.04 13.51 -41.83
CA ASN A 29 6.30 13.00 -42.99
C ASN A 29 4.80 13.11 -42.69
N GLY A 30 4.09 13.89 -43.50
CA GLY A 30 2.66 14.09 -43.37
C GLY A 30 1.88 12.81 -43.65
N VAL A 31 1.06 12.40 -42.69
CA VAL A 31 -0.36 11.97 -42.77
C VAL A 31 -0.77 11.47 -41.38
N SER A 32 -2.01 11.83 -40.98
CA SER A 32 -2.77 11.48 -39.78
C SER A 32 -2.24 12.01 -38.44
N ASP A 33 -3.16 12.50 -37.60
CA ASP A 33 -2.89 13.00 -36.25
C ASP A 33 -1.98 12.04 -35.47
N PRO A 34 -1.08 12.55 -34.60
CA PRO A 34 -0.22 11.68 -33.81
C PRO A 34 -1.10 10.74 -32.96
N LEU A 35 -0.91 9.43 -33.13
CA LEU A 35 -1.52 8.40 -32.29
C LEU A 35 -1.34 8.75 -30.81
N GLY A 36 -2.42 8.66 -30.04
CA GLY A 36 -2.39 8.88 -28.60
C GLY A 36 -1.69 7.74 -27.85
N MET A 37 -1.46 7.95 -26.56
CA MET A 37 -1.07 6.89 -25.62
C MET A 37 -2.11 5.76 -25.64
N ASP A 38 -1.65 4.52 -25.47
CA ASP A 38 -2.53 3.34 -25.47
C ASP A 38 -3.37 3.16 -26.77
N GLN A 39 -2.89 3.64 -27.92
CA GLN A 39 -3.57 3.51 -29.22
C GLN A 39 -2.75 2.75 -30.27
N ALA A 40 -3.48 2.08 -31.16
CA ALA A 40 -2.97 1.41 -32.36
C ALA A 40 -3.87 1.71 -33.56
N ILE A 41 -3.38 1.45 -34.77
CA ILE A 41 -4.20 1.58 -35.99
C ILE A 41 -4.74 0.19 -36.35
N LEU A 42 -6.05 0.11 -36.56
CA LEU A 42 -6.71 -1.07 -37.10
C LEU A 42 -7.27 -0.76 -38.50
N VAL A 43 -6.83 -1.55 -39.48
CA VAL A 43 -7.30 -1.51 -40.86
C VAL A 43 -8.26 -2.69 -41.06
N LEU A 44 -9.54 -2.39 -41.24
CA LEU A 44 -10.56 -3.38 -41.58
C LEU A 44 -10.57 -3.56 -43.09
N ARG A 45 -10.50 -4.80 -43.58
CA ARG A 45 -10.51 -5.08 -45.00
C ARG A 45 -11.47 -6.21 -45.35
N ASN A 46 -12.40 -5.93 -46.25
CA ASN A 46 -13.26 -6.93 -46.86
C ASN A 46 -12.72 -7.28 -48.24
N LYS A 47 -12.29 -8.53 -48.45
CA LYS A 47 -11.69 -9.01 -49.69
C LYS A 47 -12.53 -10.13 -50.29
N ASN A 48 -13.03 -9.89 -51.50
CA ASN A 48 -13.83 -10.85 -52.27
C ASN A 48 -15.15 -11.31 -51.61
N HIS A 49 -15.64 -10.70 -50.52
CA HIS A 49 -16.96 -11.03 -49.97
C HIS A 49 -18.04 -10.11 -50.58
N PRO A 50 -19.12 -10.65 -51.17
CA PRO A 50 -20.10 -9.88 -51.93
C PRO A 50 -21.02 -9.03 -51.06
N ASP A 51 -21.31 -9.46 -49.83
CA ASP A 51 -22.11 -8.70 -48.88
C ASP A 51 -21.21 -7.74 -48.06
N PRO A 52 -21.63 -6.49 -47.78
CA PRO A 52 -20.94 -5.61 -46.83
C PRO A 52 -20.85 -6.23 -45.45
N ILE A 53 -19.66 -6.17 -44.83
CA ILE A 53 -19.39 -6.83 -43.55
C ILE A 53 -19.43 -5.82 -42.41
N SER A 54 -20.25 -6.09 -41.40
CA SER A 54 -20.23 -5.37 -40.13
C SER A 54 -19.26 -6.03 -39.17
N PHE A 55 -18.22 -5.30 -38.77
CA PHE A 55 -17.28 -5.72 -37.75
C PHE A 55 -17.86 -5.37 -36.38
N MET A 56 -18.11 -6.38 -35.55
CA MET A 56 -18.58 -6.19 -34.19
C MET A 56 -17.53 -6.62 -33.18
N TYR A 57 -17.49 -5.95 -32.04
CA TYR A 57 -16.53 -6.22 -30.99
C TYR A 57 -17.20 -6.24 -29.61
N ASN A 58 -16.61 -6.99 -28.69
CA ASN A 58 -16.83 -6.85 -27.27
C ASN A 58 -15.45 -6.78 -26.59
N LEU A 59 -15.35 -6.01 -25.52
CA LEU A 59 -14.15 -6.05 -24.69
C LEU A 59 -14.25 -7.26 -23.77
N VAL A 60 -13.21 -8.10 -23.71
CA VAL A 60 -13.19 -9.30 -22.83
C VAL A 60 -13.45 -8.95 -21.36
N VAL A 61 -13.10 -7.72 -20.97
CA VAL A 61 -13.31 -7.18 -19.63
C VAL A 61 -14.77 -6.81 -19.32
N CYS A 62 -15.58 -6.61 -20.37
CA CYS A 62 -17.01 -6.34 -20.24
C CYS A 62 -17.76 -7.66 -20.10
N GLU A 63 -17.85 -8.14 -18.86
CA GLU A 63 -18.54 -9.40 -18.53
C GLU A 63 -20.02 -9.35 -18.97
N GLN A 64 -20.39 -10.27 -19.85
CA GLN A 64 -21.77 -10.46 -20.37
C GLN A 64 -22.35 -9.19 -21.02
N CYS A 65 -21.55 -8.50 -21.82
CA CYS A 65 -21.98 -7.36 -22.64
C CYS A 65 -22.35 -7.81 -24.06
N ASP A 66 -23.23 -7.06 -24.72
CA ASP A 66 -23.57 -7.28 -26.13
C ASP A 66 -22.45 -6.79 -27.04
N PHE A 67 -22.29 -7.43 -28.21
CA PHE A 67 -21.34 -6.98 -29.23
C PHE A 67 -21.78 -5.65 -29.83
N GLU A 68 -20.83 -4.72 -29.97
CA GLU A 68 -21.03 -3.38 -30.53
C GLU A 68 -20.39 -3.27 -31.89
N ARG A 69 -20.97 -2.42 -32.75
CA ARG A 69 -20.44 -2.18 -34.09
C ARG A 69 -19.19 -1.30 -33.98
N LEU A 70 -18.08 -1.75 -34.57
CA LEU A 70 -16.80 -1.04 -34.55
C LEU A 70 -16.79 0.14 -35.54
N SER A 71 -17.39 -0.05 -36.72
CA SER A 71 -17.44 0.95 -37.78
C SER A 71 -18.60 0.66 -38.75
N ASP A 72 -18.81 1.54 -39.73
CA ASP A 72 -19.83 1.30 -40.75
C ASP A 72 -19.53 0.03 -41.58
N PRO A 73 -20.55 -0.63 -42.16
CA PRO A 73 -20.33 -1.89 -42.87
C PRO A 73 -19.36 -1.72 -44.05
N VAL A 74 -18.26 -2.47 -44.06
CA VAL A 74 -17.18 -2.34 -45.06
C VAL A 74 -17.59 -3.02 -46.38
N PRO A 75 -17.73 -2.27 -47.49
CA PRO A 75 -18.09 -2.82 -48.80
C PRO A 75 -17.04 -3.78 -49.37
N MET A 76 -17.42 -4.52 -50.41
CA MET A 76 -16.51 -5.43 -51.13
C MET A 76 -15.27 -4.68 -51.65
N ASP A 77 -14.10 -5.28 -51.43
CA ASP A 77 -12.78 -4.80 -51.86
C ASP A 77 -12.42 -3.38 -51.41
N SER A 78 -13.00 -2.96 -50.27
CA SER A 78 -12.68 -1.70 -49.61
C SER A 78 -12.01 -1.93 -48.25
N ASN A 79 -11.43 -0.85 -47.73
CA ASN A 79 -10.86 -0.82 -46.40
C ASN A 79 -11.32 0.41 -45.60
N GLU A 80 -11.35 0.24 -44.29
CA GLU A 80 -11.60 1.32 -43.34
C GLU A 80 -10.48 1.34 -42.31
N THR A 81 -10.06 2.53 -41.90
CA THR A 81 -8.94 2.71 -40.99
C THR A 81 -9.44 3.46 -39.76
N LEU A 82 -9.23 2.88 -38.58
CA LEU A 82 -9.67 3.50 -37.32
C LEU A 82 -8.63 3.29 -36.22
N PRO A 83 -8.48 4.24 -35.28
CA PRO A 83 -7.70 4.04 -34.08
C PRO A 83 -8.44 3.10 -33.13
N ILE A 84 -7.70 2.15 -32.55
CA ILE A 84 -8.20 1.21 -31.54
C ILE A 84 -7.43 1.36 -30.24
N ASP A 85 -8.11 1.12 -29.12
CA ASP A 85 -7.52 1.13 -27.79
C ASP A 85 -6.72 -0.16 -27.55
N THR A 86 -5.54 -0.07 -26.94
CA THR A 86 -4.66 -1.22 -26.71
C THR A 86 -4.67 -1.76 -25.27
N ARG A 87 -5.49 -1.17 -24.37
CA ARG A 87 -5.50 -1.49 -22.93
C ARG A 87 -6.07 -2.87 -22.64
N PHE A 88 -7.14 -3.25 -23.35
CA PHE A 88 -7.86 -4.51 -23.13
C PHE A 88 -7.86 -5.41 -24.37
N PRO A 89 -7.99 -6.74 -24.19
CA PRO A 89 -8.22 -7.64 -25.29
C PRO A 89 -9.67 -7.55 -25.81
N TYR A 90 -9.82 -7.83 -27.10
CA TYR A 90 -11.06 -7.74 -27.85
C TYR A 90 -11.51 -9.12 -28.32
N ASP A 91 -12.81 -9.35 -28.23
CA ASP A 91 -13.51 -10.42 -28.94
C ASP A 91 -14.18 -9.82 -30.18
N PHE A 92 -13.99 -10.43 -31.34
CA PHE A 92 -14.59 -9.97 -32.59
C PHE A 92 -15.57 -10.98 -33.16
N GLN A 93 -16.73 -10.47 -33.59
CA GLN A 93 -17.75 -11.21 -34.34
C GLN A 93 -18.10 -10.47 -35.63
N LEU A 94 -18.28 -11.21 -36.71
CA LEU A 94 -18.61 -10.65 -38.02
C LEU A 94 -20.04 -10.96 -38.40
N PHE A 95 -20.73 -9.98 -38.97
CA PHE A 95 -22.10 -10.12 -39.46
C PHE A 95 -22.20 -9.64 -40.92
N SER A 96 -22.95 -10.37 -41.73
CA SER A 96 -23.33 -9.91 -43.08
C SER A 96 -24.44 -8.87 -42.95
N SER A 97 -24.23 -7.65 -43.45
CA SER A 97 -25.19 -6.55 -43.29
C SER A 97 -26.51 -6.79 -44.04
N THR A 98 -26.50 -7.55 -45.13
CA THR A 98 -27.67 -7.81 -45.98
C THR A 98 -28.52 -8.97 -45.45
N LYS A 99 -27.87 -10.02 -44.94
CA LYS A 99 -28.55 -11.23 -44.45
C LYS A 99 -28.79 -11.21 -42.94
N ASN A 100 -28.14 -10.30 -42.21
CA ASN A 100 -28.09 -10.24 -40.75
C ASN A 100 -27.73 -11.60 -40.10
N THR A 101 -26.98 -12.43 -40.83
CA THR A 101 -26.49 -13.72 -40.37
C THR A 101 -25.05 -13.57 -39.88
N SER A 102 -24.73 -14.22 -38.76
CA SER A 102 -23.35 -14.29 -38.28
C SER A 102 -22.49 -15.03 -39.31
N ILE A 103 -21.35 -14.45 -39.63
CA ILE A 103 -20.31 -15.11 -40.42
C ILE A 103 -19.53 -15.96 -39.43
N GLN A 104 -19.18 -17.20 -39.82
CA GLN A 104 -18.41 -18.12 -38.99
C GLN A 104 -16.94 -17.69 -38.91
N CYS A 105 -16.71 -16.55 -38.28
CA CYS A 105 -15.42 -15.97 -37.96
C CYS A 105 -15.55 -15.36 -36.57
N HIS A 106 -14.89 -16.00 -35.60
CA HIS A 106 -14.81 -15.53 -34.24
C HIS A 106 -13.33 -15.43 -33.88
N ILE A 107 -12.89 -14.25 -33.48
CA ILE A 107 -11.54 -14.05 -32.96
C ILE A 107 -11.68 -13.73 -31.48
N GLU A 108 -11.18 -14.64 -30.64
CA GLU A 108 -11.27 -14.55 -29.18
C GLU A 108 -10.01 -13.94 -28.59
N SER A 109 -10.19 -12.99 -27.68
CA SER A 109 -9.14 -12.41 -26.84
C SER A 109 -7.91 -11.92 -27.61
N TYR A 110 -8.13 -11.25 -28.75
CA TYR A 110 -7.02 -10.64 -29.49
C TYR A 110 -6.53 -9.39 -28.77
N ARG A 111 -5.22 -9.25 -28.62
CA ARG A 111 -4.60 -8.12 -27.93
C ARG A 111 -3.75 -7.30 -28.89
N PHE A 112 -4.07 -6.01 -29.00
CA PHE A 112 -3.31 -5.03 -29.75
C PHE A 112 -2.17 -4.44 -28.89
N TYR A 113 -1.12 -3.97 -29.56
CA TYR A 113 0.02 -3.30 -28.93
C TYR A 113 0.18 -1.89 -29.50
N GLU A 114 0.67 -0.98 -28.66
CA GLU A 114 0.78 0.44 -28.96
C GLU A 114 1.61 0.74 -30.22
N HIS A 115 1.17 1.77 -30.95
CA HIS A 115 1.81 2.26 -32.18
C HIS A 115 1.99 1.21 -33.27
N GLY A 116 1.34 0.04 -33.13
CA GLY A 116 1.28 -0.98 -34.16
C GLY A 116 0.17 -0.69 -35.17
N THR A 117 0.38 -1.14 -36.40
CA THR A 117 -0.64 -1.11 -37.45
C THR A 117 -1.07 -2.55 -37.76
N TYR A 118 -2.35 -2.84 -37.54
CA TYR A 118 -2.95 -4.16 -37.66
C TYR A 118 -3.93 -4.19 -38.83
N LEU A 119 -3.86 -5.22 -39.65
CA LEU A 119 -4.77 -5.48 -40.76
C LEU A 119 -5.69 -6.64 -40.40
N PHE A 120 -6.97 -6.35 -40.19
CA PHE A 120 -8.03 -7.34 -40.05
C PHE A 120 -8.64 -7.62 -41.43
N GLU A 121 -8.11 -8.65 -42.10
CA GLU A 121 -8.57 -9.05 -43.44
C GLU A 121 -9.60 -10.18 -43.34
N VAL A 122 -10.76 -9.98 -43.96
CA VAL A 122 -11.79 -11.00 -44.17
C VAL A 122 -11.77 -11.38 -45.64
N ARG A 123 -11.56 -12.67 -45.92
CA ARG A 123 -11.42 -13.19 -47.28
C ARG A 123 -12.40 -14.33 -47.53
N GLN A 124 -13.20 -14.21 -48.57
CA GLN A 124 -13.97 -15.35 -49.06
C GLN A 124 -13.08 -16.26 -49.91
N ILE A 125 -12.89 -17.52 -49.47
CA ILE A 125 -12.10 -18.52 -50.18
C ILE A 125 -13.00 -19.34 -51.10
N HIS A 126 -14.19 -19.71 -50.61
CA HIS A 126 -15.23 -20.44 -51.34
C HIS A 126 -16.62 -19.83 -51.04
N PRO A 127 -17.67 -20.13 -51.82
CA PRO A 127 -19.03 -19.60 -51.60
C PRO A 127 -19.52 -19.76 -50.16
N ASN A 128 -19.12 -20.84 -49.47
CA ASN A 128 -19.52 -21.16 -48.10
C ASN A 128 -18.37 -21.07 -47.08
N VAL A 129 -17.17 -20.66 -47.47
CA VAL A 129 -16.00 -20.61 -46.58
C VAL A 129 -15.37 -19.23 -46.62
N THR A 130 -15.52 -18.53 -45.51
CA THR A 130 -14.86 -17.26 -45.19
C THR A 130 -13.74 -17.50 -44.21
N SER A 131 -12.58 -16.89 -44.47
CA SER A 131 -11.44 -16.87 -43.57
C SER A 131 -11.22 -15.45 -43.09
N CYS A 132 -10.81 -15.30 -41.84
CA CYS A 132 -10.55 -14.00 -41.25
C CYS A 132 -9.25 -14.07 -40.44
N THR A 133 -8.38 -13.09 -40.63
CA THR A 133 -7.05 -13.07 -40.00
C THR A 133 -6.68 -11.65 -39.63
N ILE A 134 -6.09 -11.49 -38.45
CA ILE A 134 -5.45 -10.23 -38.04
C ILE A 134 -3.95 -10.39 -38.23
N THR A 135 -3.35 -9.53 -39.06
CA THR A 135 -1.91 -9.51 -39.34
C THR A 135 -1.31 -8.19 -38.90
N GLN A 136 -0.13 -8.24 -38.30
CA GLN A 136 0.60 -7.04 -37.92
C GLN A 136 1.46 -6.59 -39.11
N THR A 137 1.27 -5.35 -39.55
CA THR A 137 1.96 -4.78 -40.74
C THR A 137 3.11 -3.85 -40.37
N GLN A 138 3.04 -3.23 -39.19
CA GLN A 138 4.08 -2.36 -38.63
C GLN A 138 4.47 -2.84 -37.23
N GLU A 139 5.78 -2.78 -36.92
CA GLU A 139 6.28 -3.14 -35.59
C GLU A 139 5.63 -2.29 -34.50
N SER A 140 5.23 -2.95 -33.41
CA SER A 140 4.59 -2.32 -32.26
C SER A 140 5.61 -2.06 -31.16
N SER A 141 5.31 -1.09 -30.31
CA SER A 141 6.10 -0.80 -29.13
C SER A 141 5.53 -1.51 -27.90
N TYR A 142 6.39 -2.12 -27.09
CA TYR A 142 5.99 -2.69 -25.82
C TYR A 142 5.92 -1.60 -24.74
N TYR A 143 4.71 -1.34 -24.24
CA TYR A 143 4.46 -0.34 -23.20
C TYR A 143 5.22 -0.59 -21.89
N TRP A 144 5.54 -1.85 -21.54
CA TRP A 144 6.26 -2.20 -20.29
C TRP A 144 7.75 -1.82 -20.28
N THR A 145 8.35 -1.60 -21.47
CA THR A 145 9.80 -1.39 -21.62
C THR A 145 10.37 -0.31 -20.69
N PRO A 146 9.76 0.89 -20.57
CA PRO A 146 10.24 1.95 -19.70
C PRO A 146 10.25 1.56 -18.21
N ILE A 147 9.21 0.87 -17.74
CA ILE A 147 9.14 0.39 -16.34
C ILE A 147 10.26 -0.60 -16.06
N ILE A 148 10.46 -1.59 -16.95
CA ILE A 148 11.49 -2.62 -16.75
C ILE A 148 12.87 -1.96 -16.67
N ILE A 149 13.18 -1.03 -17.58
CA ILE A 149 14.44 -0.28 -17.56
C ILE A 149 14.59 0.48 -16.24
N MET A 150 13.56 1.20 -15.79
CA MET A 150 13.60 1.93 -14.52
C MET A 150 13.86 1.01 -13.32
N ILE A 151 13.18 -0.16 -13.26
CA ILE A 151 13.38 -1.15 -12.19
C ILE A 151 14.82 -1.69 -12.22
N LEU A 152 15.34 -2.04 -13.39
CA LEU A 152 16.71 -2.53 -13.53
C LEU A 152 17.74 -1.48 -13.09
N LEU A 153 17.52 -0.21 -13.44
CA LEU A 153 18.37 0.91 -12.99
C LEU A 153 18.32 1.07 -11.47
N LEU A 154 17.13 0.98 -10.85
CA LEU A 154 16.98 1.05 -9.40
C LEU A 154 17.64 -0.14 -8.68
N LEU A 155 17.52 -1.35 -9.22
CA LEU A 155 18.16 -2.56 -8.67
C LEU A 155 19.69 -2.49 -8.79
N LEU A 156 20.20 -2.09 -9.95
CA LEU A 156 21.63 -1.85 -10.17
C LEU A 156 22.15 -0.82 -9.17
N LEU A 157 21.39 0.25 -8.96
CA LEU A 157 21.75 1.29 -8.02
C LEU A 157 21.79 0.78 -6.56
N VAL A 158 20.77 0.05 -6.14
CA VAL A 158 20.75 -0.58 -4.80
C VAL A 158 21.96 -1.51 -4.65
N PHE A 159 22.27 -2.31 -5.66
CA PHE A 159 23.44 -3.17 -5.67
C PHE A 159 24.74 -2.37 -5.51
N LEU A 160 24.93 -1.28 -6.27
CA LEU A 160 26.10 -0.40 -6.15
C LEU A 160 26.21 0.23 -4.76
N ILE A 161 25.10 0.68 -4.16
CA ILE A 161 25.10 1.22 -2.79
C ILE A 161 25.51 0.15 -1.77
N GLN A 162 24.99 -1.07 -1.90
CA GLN A 162 25.34 -2.17 -1.00
C GLN A 162 26.79 -2.62 -1.18
N LEU A 163 27.28 -2.69 -2.42
CA LEU A 163 28.67 -2.96 -2.73
C LEU A 163 29.59 -1.89 -2.13
N PHE A 164 29.24 -0.61 -2.28
CA PHE A 164 29.98 0.48 -1.65
C PHE A 164 30.01 0.37 -0.13
N ARG A 165 28.87 0.06 0.51
CA ARG A 165 28.80 -0.20 1.96
C ARG A 165 29.64 -1.39 2.38
N PHE A 166 29.64 -2.46 1.59
CA PHE A 166 30.45 -3.64 1.83
C PHE A 166 31.95 -3.32 1.73
N ILE A 167 32.37 -2.59 0.70
CA ILE A 167 33.75 -2.12 0.52
C ILE A 167 34.18 -1.22 1.68
N GLN A 168 33.35 -0.25 2.08
CA GLN A 168 33.65 0.62 3.23
C GLN A 168 33.79 -0.17 4.52
N ARG A 169 32.92 -1.16 4.77
CA ARG A 169 33.03 -2.05 5.94
C ARG A 169 34.33 -2.85 5.89
N LYS A 170 34.69 -3.42 4.74
CA LYS A 170 35.93 -4.20 4.57
C LYS A 170 37.18 -3.33 4.75
N GLN A 171 37.21 -2.12 4.17
CA GLN A 171 38.33 -1.18 4.35
C GLN A 171 38.45 -0.66 5.79
N TYR A 172 37.32 -0.36 6.45
CA TYR A 172 37.30 0.02 7.86
C TYR A 172 37.80 -1.12 8.76
N PHE A 173 37.37 -2.36 8.49
CA PHE A 173 37.81 -3.54 9.23
C PHE A 173 39.30 -3.83 9.01
N ASN A 174 39.78 -3.71 7.77
CA ASN A 174 41.21 -3.81 7.46
C ASN A 174 42.02 -2.74 8.20
N ARG A 175 41.57 -1.47 8.23
CA ARG A 175 42.22 -0.40 9.01
C ARG A 175 42.32 -0.70 10.50
N ILE A 176 41.28 -1.31 11.10
CA ILE A 176 41.30 -1.73 12.51
C ILE A 176 42.30 -2.88 12.74
N LEU A 177 42.34 -3.87 11.84
CA LEU A 177 43.32 -4.95 11.88
C LEU A 177 44.77 -4.43 11.74
N THR A 178 45.01 -3.48 10.84
CA THR A 178 46.34 -2.86 10.67
C THR A 178 46.75 -2.05 11.91
N ASN A 179 45.82 -1.32 12.54
CA ASN A 179 46.11 -0.59 13.79
C ASN A 179 46.39 -1.53 14.98
N ARG A 180 45.74 -2.70 15.08
CA ARG A 180 46.05 -3.70 16.11
C ARG A 180 47.45 -4.30 15.93
N ASN A 181 47.86 -4.57 14.69
CA ASN A 181 49.22 -5.07 14.42
C ASN A 181 50.29 -4.01 14.75
N TYR A 182 49.98 -2.71 14.56
CA TYR A 182 50.86 -1.61 14.96
C TYR A 182 51.02 -1.51 16.48
N GLN A 183 49.95 -1.69 17.26
CA GLN A 183 50.03 -1.74 18.73
C GLN A 183 50.78 -2.96 19.26
N GLN A 184 50.79 -4.09 18.56
CA GLN A 184 51.60 -5.25 18.94
C GLN A 184 53.10 -5.07 18.64
N LEU A 185 53.47 -4.31 17.59
CA LEU A 185 54.86 -4.02 17.25
C LEU A 185 55.55 -3.00 18.18
N VAL A 186 54.78 -2.15 18.87
CA VAL A 186 55.32 -1.18 19.85
C VAL A 186 55.62 -1.84 21.21
N ILE A 187 55.10 -3.04 21.49
CA ILE A 187 55.34 -3.76 22.76
C ILE A 187 56.64 -4.61 22.70
N SER A 188 57.30 -4.70 21.55
CA SER A 188 58.49 -5.54 21.33
C SER A 188 59.83 -4.77 21.29
N GLU A 189 59.93 -3.57 21.88
CA GLU A 189 61.24 -2.95 22.12
C GLU A 189 61.93 -3.57 23.36
N PRO A 190 63.19 -4.02 23.28
CA PRO A 190 63.89 -4.62 24.41
C PRO A 190 64.45 -3.56 25.38
N SER A 191 64.20 -3.77 26.67
CA SER A 191 64.75 -2.99 27.79
C SER A 191 66.29 -2.96 27.79
N PRO A 192 66.95 -1.84 28.16
CA PRO A 192 68.37 -1.85 28.49
C PRO A 192 68.62 -2.46 29.88
N ALA A 193 69.81 -3.04 30.03
CA ALA A 193 70.29 -3.85 31.15
C ALA A 193 70.43 -3.11 32.51
N PRO A 194 70.45 -3.84 33.65
CA PRO A 194 70.43 -3.23 34.99
C PRO A 194 71.82 -2.80 35.48
N ARG A 195 71.88 -1.70 36.24
CA ARG A 195 73.03 -1.32 37.10
C ARG A 195 72.63 -1.26 38.58
N PRO A 196 73.59 -1.47 39.50
CA PRO A 196 73.30 -1.91 40.85
C PRO A 196 73.02 -0.77 41.85
N SER A 197 72.34 -1.17 42.91
CA SER A 197 71.84 -0.45 44.09
C SER A 197 72.85 0.44 44.81
N LEU A 198 72.38 1.59 45.33
CA LEU A 198 72.95 2.30 46.48
C LEU A 198 71.85 2.98 47.32
N LEU A 199 71.98 2.78 48.65
CA LEU A 199 71.18 3.32 49.74
C LEU A 199 71.21 4.87 49.81
N THR A 200 70.16 5.50 50.39
CA THR A 200 70.25 6.38 51.58
C THR A 200 68.91 7.01 52.01
N HIS A 201 68.59 6.86 53.31
CA HIS A 201 67.98 7.76 54.31
C HIS A 201 66.99 8.91 53.96
N ARG A 202 65.83 8.91 54.69
CA ARG A 202 65.08 9.97 55.48
C ARG A 202 65.21 11.49 55.14
N PRO A 203 64.32 12.43 55.58
CA PRO A 203 63.22 12.38 56.56
C PRO A 203 61.93 13.20 56.24
N SER A 204 61.08 13.34 57.27
CA SER A 204 59.73 13.90 57.49
C SER A 204 59.48 15.43 57.38
N LEU A 205 58.21 15.80 57.06
CA LEU A 205 57.29 16.89 57.53
C LEU A 205 57.78 18.35 57.72
N PRO A 206 56.94 19.39 57.46
CA PRO A 206 55.90 19.90 58.40
C PRO A 206 54.60 20.46 57.71
N VAL A 207 53.35 20.36 58.24
CA VAL A 207 52.52 21.25 59.15
C VAL A 207 52.85 22.77 59.06
N ILE A 208 51.97 23.80 58.96
CA ILE A 208 50.65 24.21 59.52
C ILE A 208 50.10 25.45 58.67
N PRO A 209 49.04 26.26 59.02
CA PRO A 209 47.56 26.11 59.19
C PRO A 209 46.66 27.20 58.49
N GLU A 210 45.35 27.23 58.88
CA GLU A 210 44.33 28.33 58.90
C GLU A 210 43.47 28.58 57.64
N GLU A 211 42.15 28.85 57.67
CA GLU A 211 41.23 29.34 58.72
C GLU A 211 39.73 29.04 58.41
N THR A 212 38.95 29.10 59.50
CA THR A 212 37.49 29.21 59.81
C THR A 212 36.41 29.55 58.76
N HIS A 213 35.23 28.91 58.89
CA HIS A 213 33.98 29.59 59.33
C HIS A 213 32.86 28.59 59.69
N THR A 214 32.11 28.99 60.72
CA THR A 214 31.10 28.29 61.53
C THR A 214 29.69 28.28 60.93
N ASN A 215 28.86 27.30 61.29
CA ASN A 215 27.63 27.52 62.09
C ASN A 215 26.92 26.20 62.43
N ASP A 216 26.54 26.12 63.70
CA ASP A 216 25.98 25.00 64.45
C ASP A 216 24.54 24.62 64.06
N VAL A 217 24.11 23.39 64.43
CA VAL A 217 23.12 23.10 65.50
C VAL A 217 22.82 21.58 65.53
N HIS A 218 23.13 20.95 66.67
CA HIS A 218 22.72 19.60 67.12
C HIS A 218 21.56 19.72 68.14
N PRO A 219 20.75 18.67 68.45
CA PRO A 219 21.13 17.57 69.40
C PRO A 219 20.61 16.18 68.96
N VAL A 220 21.33 15.05 69.05
CA VAL A 220 21.80 14.22 70.20
C VAL A 220 20.68 13.67 71.10
N ILE A 221 20.64 12.33 71.23
CA ILE A 221 20.30 11.44 72.39
C ILE A 221 20.51 9.99 71.87
N ASN A 222 21.62 9.30 72.18
CA ASN A 222 21.98 8.47 73.36
C ASN A 222 21.81 6.94 73.10
N THR A 223 22.92 6.19 72.96
CA THR A 223 23.62 5.31 73.96
C THR A 223 23.03 3.89 74.04
N THR A 224 23.71 2.85 73.53
CA THR A 224 24.71 1.91 74.14
C THR A 224 24.10 0.53 74.41
N ASN A 225 24.73 -0.55 73.90
CA ASN A 225 25.19 -1.74 74.66
C ASN A 225 25.63 -2.92 73.74
N ASP A 226 26.92 -3.24 73.84
CA ASP A 226 27.62 -4.54 73.89
C ASP A 226 27.13 -5.81 73.12
N SER A 227 27.93 -6.18 72.10
CA SER A 227 28.59 -7.47 71.70
C SER A 227 28.19 -8.86 72.29
N PRO A 228 28.55 -10.04 71.69
CA PRO A 228 29.18 -10.34 70.37
C PRO A 228 28.62 -11.56 69.55
N LEU A 229 29.10 -11.68 68.30
CA LEU A 229 29.40 -12.92 67.51
C LEU A 229 28.25 -13.89 67.09
N ILE A 230 27.94 -13.95 65.77
CA ILE A 230 28.25 -15.08 64.85
C ILE A 230 27.75 -14.76 63.42
N GLY A 231 28.72 -14.73 62.48
CA GLY A 231 28.64 -14.98 61.03
C GLY A 231 27.41 -14.60 60.19
N SER A 232 27.55 -13.61 59.31
CA SER A 232 27.13 -13.79 57.91
C SER A 232 27.91 -12.90 56.95
N THR A 233 28.33 -13.55 55.87
CA THR A 233 29.19 -13.17 54.77
C THR A 233 28.80 -11.83 54.11
N ARG A 234 29.80 -10.98 53.84
CA ARG A 234 29.65 -9.82 52.94
C ARG A 234 29.31 -10.33 51.53
N LEU A 235 28.13 -9.97 51.03
CA LEU A 235 27.87 -9.90 49.59
C LEU A 235 27.85 -8.43 49.19
N SER A 236 28.82 -8.09 48.36
CA SER A 236 28.99 -6.79 47.71
C SER A 236 27.71 -6.35 47.01
N ASP A 237 27.20 -5.19 47.41
CA ASP A 237 26.07 -4.50 46.80
C ASP A 237 26.42 -4.10 45.36
N SER A 238 26.14 -5.00 44.43
CA SER A 238 26.21 -4.73 42.99
C SER A 238 24.88 -4.13 42.58
N SER A 239 24.81 -2.80 42.62
CA SER A 239 23.67 -2.04 42.12
C SER A 239 23.40 -2.36 40.65
N VAL A 240 22.52 -3.34 40.42
CA VAL A 240 21.99 -3.68 39.09
C VAL A 240 21.22 -2.45 38.59
N LYS A 241 21.85 -1.67 37.71
CA LYS A 241 21.14 -0.68 36.90
C LYS A 241 20.09 -1.41 36.08
N ILE A 242 18.85 -1.41 36.57
CA ILE A 242 17.67 -1.77 35.78
C ILE A 242 17.59 -0.71 34.67
N THR A 243 18.26 -0.95 33.54
CA THR A 243 17.99 -0.21 32.32
C THR A 243 16.53 -0.43 31.99
N LYS A 244 15.71 0.60 32.24
CA LYS A 244 14.32 0.66 31.75
C LYS A 244 14.37 0.34 30.26
N VAL A 245 13.92 -0.85 29.88
CA VAL A 245 13.79 -1.24 28.47
C VAL A 245 12.77 -0.28 27.87
N LEU A 246 13.25 0.71 27.12
CA LEU A 246 12.38 1.64 26.40
C LEU A 246 11.47 0.79 25.50
N PRO A 247 10.14 0.98 25.52
CA PRO A 247 9.25 0.19 24.67
C PRO A 247 9.69 0.35 23.21
N LYS A 248 10.17 -0.75 22.62
CA LYS A 248 10.74 -0.77 21.28
C LYS A 248 9.61 -0.60 20.27
N ARG A 249 9.53 0.57 19.65
CA ARG A 249 8.61 0.89 18.54
C ARG A 249 8.82 -0.13 17.41
N LEU A 250 7.72 -0.71 16.89
CA LEU A 250 7.77 -1.73 15.84
C LEU A 250 8.17 -1.09 14.51
N ARG A 251 9.45 -1.27 14.12
CA ARG A 251 10.05 -0.54 12.99
C ARG A 251 9.59 -1.10 11.64
N SER A 252 9.32 -2.40 11.57
CA SER A 252 8.72 -3.06 10.40
C SER A 252 7.34 -2.50 10.04
N LEU A 253 6.50 -2.17 11.03
CA LEU A 253 5.17 -1.59 10.78
C LEU A 253 5.25 -0.19 10.15
N ASP A 254 6.12 0.69 10.66
CA ASP A 254 6.34 1.99 10.04
C ASP A 254 6.99 1.86 8.65
N THR A 255 7.86 0.86 8.46
CA THR A 255 8.45 0.56 7.14
C THR A 255 7.38 0.12 6.15
N PHE A 256 6.46 -0.77 6.56
CA PHE A 256 5.33 -1.19 5.72
C PHE A 256 4.45 0.00 5.36
N ARG A 257 4.12 0.86 6.35
CA ARG A 257 3.32 2.07 6.12
C ARG A 257 3.95 2.98 5.09
N GLY A 258 5.26 3.20 5.18
CA GLY A 258 5.98 4.04 4.24
C GLY A 258 6.14 3.45 2.85
N PHE A 259 6.29 2.12 2.74
CA PHE A 259 6.27 1.43 1.45
C PHE A 259 4.91 1.63 0.76
N SER A 260 3.81 1.36 1.48
CA SER A 260 2.47 1.58 0.95
C SER A 260 2.23 3.04 0.56
N LEU A 261 2.72 4.00 1.36
CA LEU A 261 2.63 5.43 1.02
C LEU A 261 3.41 5.81 -0.23
N MET A 262 4.59 5.23 -0.44
CA MET A 262 5.40 5.49 -1.63
C MET A 262 4.66 5.03 -2.89
N VAL A 263 4.07 3.83 -2.86
CA VAL A 263 3.24 3.32 -3.96
C VAL A 263 2.01 4.21 -4.14
N MET A 264 1.38 4.62 -3.05
CA MET A 264 0.22 5.53 -3.07
C MET A 264 0.51 6.83 -3.83
N ILE A 265 1.60 7.52 -3.48
CA ILE A 265 1.97 8.80 -4.09
C ILE A 265 2.27 8.62 -5.57
N PHE A 266 3.00 7.56 -5.94
CA PHE A 266 3.32 7.26 -7.33
C PHE A 266 2.07 7.07 -8.19
N VAL A 267 1.13 6.29 -7.68
CA VAL A 267 -0.13 5.99 -8.35
C VAL A 267 -1.02 7.25 -8.40
N ASN A 268 -1.09 8.04 -7.33
CA ASN A 268 -1.85 9.30 -7.30
C ASN A 268 -1.34 10.38 -8.27
N TYR A 269 -0.08 10.31 -8.67
CA TYR A 269 0.49 11.14 -9.72
C TYR A 269 0.14 10.67 -11.13
N GLY A 270 -0.39 9.45 -11.28
CA GLY A 270 -0.85 8.88 -12.55
C GLY A 270 -0.05 7.65 -12.98
N GLY A 271 0.82 7.09 -12.12
CA GLY A 271 1.47 5.79 -12.33
C GLY A 271 2.38 5.67 -13.56
N GLY A 272 2.57 6.74 -14.33
CA GLY A 272 3.30 6.77 -15.60
C GLY A 272 2.40 6.69 -16.84
N GLY A 273 1.10 6.96 -16.67
CA GLY A 273 0.08 6.80 -17.72
C GLY A 273 -0.42 5.36 -17.87
N TYR A 274 0.16 4.41 -17.13
CA TYR A 274 -0.17 3.00 -17.27
C TYR A 274 -1.55 2.65 -16.70
N TRP A 275 -2.41 2.10 -17.55
CA TRP A 275 -3.78 1.69 -17.20
C TRP A 275 -3.87 0.75 -15.99
N PHE A 276 -2.88 -0.13 -15.75
CA PHE A 276 -2.89 -1.08 -14.63
C PHE A 276 -2.38 -0.49 -13.30
N PHE A 277 -1.85 0.73 -13.32
CA PHE A 277 -1.60 1.53 -12.11
C PHE A 277 -2.71 2.53 -11.85
N ASP A 278 -3.72 2.62 -12.70
CA ASP A 278 -4.77 3.61 -12.60
C ASP A 278 -5.93 3.08 -11.73
N HIS A 279 -6.22 3.78 -10.63
CA HIS A 279 -7.22 3.36 -9.62
C HIS A 279 -8.40 4.31 -9.49
N SER A 280 -8.25 5.53 -10.01
CA SER A 280 -9.24 6.59 -9.93
C SER A 280 -9.33 7.25 -11.29
N GLY A 281 -10.55 7.45 -11.82
CA GLY A 281 -10.80 8.25 -13.02
C GLY A 281 -10.47 9.73 -12.84
N LYS A 282 -9.22 10.01 -12.47
CA LYS A 282 -8.66 11.34 -12.30
C LYS A 282 -8.25 11.80 -13.69
N LYS A 283 -8.95 12.81 -14.20
CA LYS A 283 -8.60 13.56 -15.42
C LYS A 283 -7.10 13.82 -15.45
N ILE A 284 -6.39 13.15 -16.36
CA ILE A 284 -5.06 13.56 -16.79
C ILE A 284 -5.27 14.89 -17.53
N PHE A 285 -4.54 15.92 -17.10
CA PHE A 285 -4.60 17.23 -17.73
C PHE A 285 -3.62 17.23 -18.90
N SER A 286 -4.14 17.12 -20.12
CA SER A 286 -3.42 17.47 -21.34
C SER A 286 -4.00 18.76 -21.90
N ALA A 287 -3.14 19.76 -22.13
CA ALA A 287 -3.54 21.12 -22.51
C ALA A 287 -3.80 21.29 -24.02
N HIS A 288 -3.59 20.25 -24.83
CA HIS A 288 -3.53 20.39 -26.29
C HIS A 288 -4.54 19.57 -27.13
N SER A 289 -5.51 18.89 -26.52
CA SER A 289 -6.67 18.40 -27.28
C SER A 289 -7.97 18.88 -26.64
N GLU A 290 -8.87 19.39 -27.49
CA GLU A 290 -10.29 19.41 -27.18
C GLU A 290 -10.70 18.09 -26.52
N MET A 291 -11.43 18.15 -25.41
CA MET A 291 -12.38 17.14 -24.92
C MET A 291 -12.08 15.68 -25.32
N SER A 292 -10.84 15.21 -25.23
CA SER A 292 -10.55 13.78 -25.34
C SER A 292 -10.63 13.25 -23.93
N LEU A 293 -11.79 12.67 -23.64
CA LEU A 293 -12.06 11.81 -22.50
C LEU A 293 -10.95 10.75 -22.44
N GLU A 294 -9.85 11.05 -21.76
CA GLU A 294 -8.83 10.05 -21.43
C GLU A 294 -9.47 9.13 -20.39
N SER A 295 -10.17 8.14 -20.92
CA SER A 295 -11.17 7.31 -20.25
C SER A 295 -10.46 6.29 -19.39
N SER A 296 -10.34 6.56 -18.09
CA SER A 296 -9.91 5.55 -17.13
C SER A 296 -10.91 4.39 -17.14
N PHE A 297 -10.43 3.16 -17.40
CA PHE A 297 -11.25 1.95 -17.51
C PHE A 297 -10.96 0.96 -16.37
N PRO A 298 -11.25 1.31 -15.10
CA PRO A 298 -11.09 0.36 -14.01
C PRO A 298 -12.12 -0.77 -14.14
N VAL A 299 -11.61 -1.99 -14.13
CA VAL A 299 -12.40 -3.22 -14.13
C VAL A 299 -13.32 -3.27 -12.91
N TRP A 300 -14.55 -3.74 -13.07
CA TRP A 300 -15.49 -3.85 -11.95
C TRP A 300 -15.02 -4.90 -10.95
N ASN A 301 -14.69 -6.09 -11.46
CA ASN A 301 -14.12 -7.22 -10.74
C ASN A 301 -12.63 -7.33 -11.10
N GLY A 302 -11.79 -7.60 -10.11
CA GLY A 302 -10.35 -7.74 -10.29
C GLY A 302 -9.53 -7.05 -9.21
N LEU A 303 -8.21 -7.15 -9.35
CA LEU A 303 -7.25 -6.59 -8.42
C LEU A 303 -6.08 -5.98 -9.17
N THR A 304 -5.87 -4.67 -9.05
CA THR A 304 -4.67 -3.99 -9.54
C THR A 304 -3.71 -3.67 -8.37
N LEU A 305 -2.46 -3.29 -8.68
CA LEU A 305 -1.48 -2.95 -7.63
C LEU A 305 -1.94 -1.76 -6.79
N ALA A 306 -2.58 -0.78 -7.43
CA ALA A 306 -3.05 0.43 -6.80
C ALA A 306 -4.15 0.17 -5.76
N ASP A 307 -4.97 -0.86 -5.99
CA ASP A 307 -6.08 -1.25 -5.13
C ASP A 307 -5.62 -1.88 -3.81
N LEU A 308 -4.34 -2.27 -3.71
CA LEU A 308 -3.76 -2.89 -2.49
C LEU A 308 -3.49 -1.89 -1.37
N VAL A 309 -3.16 -0.65 -1.75
CA VAL A 309 -2.54 0.32 -0.85
C VAL A 309 -3.51 0.77 0.23
N PHE A 310 -4.71 1.22 -0.16
CA PHE A 310 -5.68 1.77 0.78
C PHE A 310 -6.14 0.73 1.84
N PRO A 311 -6.50 -0.51 1.47
CA PRO A 311 -6.84 -1.53 2.47
C PRO A 311 -5.66 -1.91 3.37
N TRP A 312 -4.41 -1.94 2.88
CA TRP A 312 -3.24 -2.17 3.75
C TRP A 312 -3.10 -1.08 4.82
N PHE A 313 -3.44 0.18 4.52
CA PHE A 313 -3.47 1.24 5.55
C PHE A 313 -4.51 0.99 6.63
N VAL A 314 -5.70 0.52 6.27
CA VAL A 314 -6.75 0.13 7.23
C VAL A 314 -6.25 -1.00 8.12
N TRP A 315 -5.62 -2.02 7.53
CA TRP A 315 -5.07 -3.16 8.28
C TRP A 315 -3.92 -2.73 9.23
N MET A 316 -2.94 -1.95 8.76
CA MET A 316 -1.84 -1.44 9.60
C MET A 316 -2.32 -0.54 10.74
N MET A 317 -3.42 0.18 10.52
CA MET A 317 -4.08 0.99 11.54
C MET A 317 -4.61 0.09 12.67
N GLY A 318 -5.22 -1.05 12.34
CA GLY A 318 -5.60 -2.09 13.29
C GLY A 318 -4.46 -2.51 14.22
N VAL A 319 -3.31 -2.87 13.64
CA VAL A 319 -2.10 -3.23 14.42
C VAL A 319 -1.72 -2.10 15.38
N SER A 320 -1.77 -0.86 14.88
CA SER A 320 -1.39 0.32 15.65
C SER A 320 -2.34 0.63 16.80
N ILE A 321 -3.65 0.34 16.65
CA ILE A 321 -4.66 0.52 17.70
C ILE A 321 -4.28 -0.30 18.93
N VAL A 322 -4.07 -1.61 18.77
CA VAL A 322 -3.76 -2.54 19.87
C VAL A 322 -2.49 -2.14 20.60
N LEU A 323 -1.41 -1.84 19.87
CA LEU A 323 -0.14 -1.42 20.48
C LEU A 323 -0.28 -0.09 21.24
N SER A 324 -1.08 0.84 20.73
CA SER A 324 -1.28 2.16 21.35
C SER A 324 -2.16 2.09 22.60
N GLN A 325 -3.27 1.37 22.56
CA GLN A 325 -4.21 1.24 23.67
C GLN A 325 -3.57 0.47 24.82
N ARG A 326 -2.92 -0.67 24.56
CA ARG A 326 -2.16 -1.43 25.57
C ARG A 326 -1.09 -0.58 26.25
N SER A 327 -0.43 0.31 25.52
CA SER A 327 0.52 1.25 26.12
C SER A 327 -0.13 2.30 27.03
N LEU A 328 -1.38 2.70 26.78
CA LEU A 328 -2.11 3.66 27.62
C LEU A 328 -2.71 2.96 28.85
N LEU A 329 -3.22 1.75 28.69
CA LEU A 329 -3.75 0.91 29.76
C LEU A 329 -2.65 0.54 30.77
N LYS A 330 -1.44 0.17 30.29
CA LYS A 330 -0.26 -0.01 31.16
C LYS A 330 0.13 1.23 31.95
N LYS A 331 -0.21 2.42 31.46
CA LYS A 331 -0.02 3.70 32.16
C LYS A 331 -1.21 4.06 33.07
N LYS A 332 -2.16 3.13 33.27
CA LYS A 332 -3.37 3.29 34.08
C LYS A 332 -4.22 4.51 33.69
N VAL A 333 -4.28 4.82 32.39
CA VAL A 333 -5.16 5.87 31.87
C VAL A 333 -6.60 5.35 31.87
N SER A 334 -7.54 6.09 32.44
CA SER A 334 -8.96 5.73 32.48
C SER A 334 -9.53 5.49 31.07
N LYS A 335 -10.41 4.51 30.91
CA LYS A 335 -11.06 4.18 29.62
C LYS A 335 -11.78 5.37 28.97
N LEU A 336 -12.42 6.26 29.76
CA LEU A 336 -13.08 7.47 29.24
C LEU A 336 -12.10 8.43 28.54
N ASN A 337 -10.93 8.66 29.12
CA ASN A 337 -9.89 9.49 28.50
C ASN A 337 -9.34 8.88 27.22
N ILE A 338 -9.25 7.54 27.15
CA ILE A 338 -8.89 6.82 25.93
C ILE A 338 -9.98 7.01 24.87
N LEU A 339 -11.26 6.88 25.24
CA LEU A 339 -12.40 7.10 24.35
C LEU A 339 -12.42 8.53 23.80
N LEU A 340 -12.26 9.55 24.65
CA LEU A 340 -12.18 10.95 24.21
C LEU A 340 -11.03 11.18 23.23
N LYS A 341 -9.88 10.53 23.45
CA LYS A 341 -8.74 10.59 22.53
C LYS A 341 -9.06 9.94 21.17
N ILE A 342 -9.75 8.81 21.18
CA ILE A 342 -10.23 8.13 19.97
C ILE A 342 -11.19 9.06 19.22
N CYS A 343 -12.22 9.59 19.88
CA CYS A 343 -13.18 10.51 19.30
C CYS A 343 -12.52 11.75 18.69
N ARG A 344 -11.61 12.40 19.42
CA ARG A 344 -10.87 13.57 18.93
C ARG A 344 -10.09 13.25 17.65
N ARG A 345 -9.37 12.12 17.63
CA ARG A 345 -8.59 11.71 16.45
C ARG A 345 -9.49 11.39 15.25
N THR A 346 -10.60 10.71 15.48
CA THR A 346 -11.62 10.43 14.45
C THR A 346 -12.16 11.73 13.84
N VAL A 347 -12.55 12.69 14.68
CA VAL A 347 -13.09 13.98 14.21
C VAL A 347 -12.06 14.76 13.40
N ILE A 348 -10.81 14.86 13.88
CA ILE A 348 -9.76 15.59 13.14
C ILE A 348 -9.51 14.93 11.78
N LEU A 349 -9.43 13.59 11.73
CA LEU A 349 -9.19 12.86 10.47
C LEU A 349 -10.37 13.02 9.50
N PHE A 350 -11.59 12.99 10.00
CA PHE A 350 -12.80 13.17 9.20
C PHE A 350 -12.88 14.59 8.62
N LEU A 351 -12.64 15.62 9.44
CA LEU A 351 -12.63 17.02 9.00
C LEU A 351 -11.50 17.30 8.00
N LEU A 352 -10.32 16.73 8.22
CA LEU A 352 -9.21 16.83 7.27
C LEU A 352 -9.60 16.24 5.90
N GLY A 353 -10.32 15.12 5.89
CA GLY A 353 -10.86 14.51 4.68
C GLY A 353 -11.85 15.42 3.94
N LEU A 354 -12.80 16.02 4.66
CA LEU A 354 -13.76 16.96 4.07
C LEU A 354 -13.10 18.19 3.47
N ILE A 355 -12.05 18.71 4.11
CA ILE A 355 -11.30 19.87 3.60
C ILE A 355 -10.58 19.53 2.29
N LEU A 356 -9.94 18.36 2.21
CA LEU A 356 -9.23 17.94 1.00
C LEU A 356 -10.19 17.62 -0.16
N GLN A 357 -11.32 17.00 0.14
CA GLN A 357 -12.30 16.58 -0.86
C GLN A 357 -13.20 17.75 -1.34
N GLY A 358 -13.45 18.72 -0.46
CA GLY A 358 -14.41 19.80 -0.68
C GLY A 358 -13.89 21.08 -1.33
N GLY A 359 -12.78 21.01 -2.08
CA GLY A 359 -12.07 22.14 -2.67
C GLY A 359 -12.95 23.36 -3.03
N TYR A 360 -12.55 24.53 -2.54
CA TYR A 360 -13.05 25.88 -2.81
C TYR A 360 -14.47 26.01 -3.44
N GLY A 361 -15.53 25.79 -2.63
CA GLY A 361 -16.71 26.67 -2.73
C GLY A 361 -18.01 26.16 -3.36
N LYS A 362 -18.30 24.85 -3.44
CA LYS A 362 -19.66 24.36 -3.81
C LYS A 362 -20.22 23.35 -2.79
N PRO A 363 -20.82 23.80 -1.68
CA PRO A 363 -21.32 22.91 -0.62
C PRO A 363 -22.46 21.98 -1.07
N LYS A 364 -23.21 22.35 -2.13
CA LYS A 364 -24.38 21.58 -2.59
C LYS A 364 -24.03 20.21 -3.19
N ASN A 365 -22.83 20.05 -3.75
CA ASN A 365 -22.39 18.79 -4.38
C ASN A 365 -21.13 18.23 -3.70
N LEU A 366 -20.97 18.52 -2.40
CA LEU A 366 -19.82 18.07 -1.65
C LEU A 366 -19.88 16.55 -1.47
N ARG A 367 -18.85 15.83 -1.91
CA ARG A 367 -18.72 14.39 -1.66
C ARG A 367 -18.42 14.14 -0.18
N ILE A 368 -19.33 13.45 0.52
CA ILE A 368 -19.27 13.29 1.98
C ILE A 368 -18.27 12.20 2.37
N LEU A 369 -18.34 11.03 1.72
CA LEU A 369 -17.44 9.91 1.99
C LEU A 369 -16.26 9.89 1.03
N GLY A 370 -15.09 9.69 1.62
CA GLY A 370 -13.82 9.56 0.93
C GLY A 370 -12.89 8.66 1.74
N VAL A 371 -11.66 8.53 1.24
CA VAL A 371 -10.64 7.62 1.80
C VAL A 371 -10.38 7.94 3.28
N LEU A 372 -10.16 9.21 3.64
CA LEU A 372 -9.85 9.64 5.00
C LEU A 372 -11.03 9.46 5.97
N GLN A 373 -12.24 9.74 5.52
CA GLN A 373 -13.47 9.57 6.29
C GLN A 373 -13.70 8.09 6.60
N ARG A 374 -13.52 7.22 5.61
CA ARG A 374 -13.62 5.77 5.80
C ARG A 374 -12.54 5.26 6.76
N LEU A 375 -11.30 5.73 6.65
CA LEU A 375 -10.23 5.44 7.62
C LEU A 375 -10.66 5.84 9.04
N ALA A 376 -11.25 7.02 9.21
CA ALA A 376 -11.71 7.53 10.50
C ALA A 376 -12.82 6.65 11.11
N LEU A 377 -13.80 6.21 10.30
CA LEU A 377 -14.89 5.35 10.76
C LEU A 377 -14.39 3.96 11.13
N CYS A 378 -13.57 3.33 10.28
CA CYS A 378 -12.98 2.01 10.59
C CYS A 378 -12.11 2.07 11.86
N TYR A 379 -11.32 3.15 12.02
CA TYR A 379 -10.55 3.40 13.25
C TYR A 379 -11.46 3.46 14.47
N PHE A 380 -12.52 4.28 14.41
CA PHE A 380 -13.42 4.53 15.53
C PHE A 380 -14.08 3.25 16.03
N PHE A 381 -14.76 2.53 15.14
CA PHE A 381 -15.51 1.33 15.53
C PHE A 381 -14.58 0.23 16.04
N THR A 382 -13.47 -0.07 15.35
CA THR A 382 -12.52 -1.09 15.80
C THR A 382 -11.89 -0.71 17.14
N ALA A 383 -11.47 0.55 17.32
CA ALA A 383 -10.85 1.00 18.57
C ALA A 383 -11.83 0.98 19.75
N VAL A 384 -13.12 1.27 19.52
CA VAL A 384 -14.17 1.19 20.55
C VAL A 384 -14.46 -0.26 20.92
N ILE A 385 -14.58 -1.17 19.95
CA ILE A 385 -14.78 -2.61 20.21
C ILE A 385 -13.67 -3.14 21.13
N ILE A 386 -12.40 -2.89 20.77
CA ILE A 386 -11.26 -3.33 21.58
C ILE A 386 -11.30 -2.70 22.98
N LEU A 387 -11.62 -1.41 23.11
CA LEU A 387 -11.68 -0.73 24.41
C LEU A 387 -12.79 -1.25 25.33
N ILE A 388 -13.93 -1.67 24.77
CA ILE A 388 -15.07 -2.21 25.51
C ILE A 388 -14.72 -3.57 26.10
N PHE A 389 -14.14 -4.46 25.29
CA PHE A 389 -13.82 -5.84 25.67
C PHE A 389 -12.42 -6.02 26.25
N ASP A 390 -11.64 -4.94 26.38
CA ASP A 390 -10.39 -4.95 27.13
C ASP A 390 -10.68 -5.31 28.60
N GLU A 391 -10.37 -6.54 28.98
CA GLU A 391 -10.37 -6.95 30.37
C GLU A 391 -9.27 -6.18 31.09
N GLU A 392 -9.68 -5.41 32.09
CA GLU A 392 -8.76 -4.72 32.98
C GLU A 392 -7.99 -5.80 33.74
N ASP A 393 -6.76 -6.07 33.29
CA ASP A 393 -5.81 -7.03 33.87
C ASP A 393 -5.48 -6.62 35.32
N GLN A 394 -6.44 -6.77 36.24
CA GLN A 394 -6.21 -6.86 37.66
C GLN A 394 -5.69 -8.28 37.89
N SER A 395 -4.40 -8.41 38.25
CA SER A 395 -3.75 -9.64 38.78
C SER A 395 -2.81 -10.48 37.91
N HIS A 396 -2.00 -9.88 37.02
CA HIS A 396 -0.65 -10.43 36.82
C HIS A 396 0.38 -9.60 37.57
N SER A 397 0.37 -9.83 38.88
CA SER A 397 1.57 -9.71 39.69
C SER A 397 2.72 -10.40 38.96
N SER A 398 3.85 -9.72 39.00
CA SER A 398 5.15 -10.14 38.57
C SER A 398 5.56 -11.47 39.19
N THR A 399 5.13 -12.58 38.61
CA THR A 399 5.82 -13.86 38.73
C THR A 399 5.77 -14.50 37.35
N TRP A 400 6.78 -14.18 36.55
CA TRP A 400 7.17 -15.06 35.47
C TRP A 400 7.33 -16.47 36.05
N PRO A 401 6.74 -17.52 35.46
CA PRO A 401 7.22 -18.86 35.75
C PRO A 401 8.63 -18.93 35.16
N ILE A 402 9.61 -18.58 35.98
CA ILE A 402 10.97 -19.09 35.86
C ILE A 402 10.85 -20.53 36.37
N GLY A 403 10.34 -21.39 35.50
CA GLY A 403 10.00 -22.78 35.80
C GLY A 403 9.78 -23.50 34.49
N ASP A 404 10.89 -24.04 33.98
CA ASP A 404 11.09 -25.07 32.96
C ASP A 404 10.20 -25.09 31.70
N ASP A 405 10.87 -25.16 30.55
CA ASP A 405 10.34 -25.28 29.19
C ASP A 405 9.16 -26.27 29.05
N VAL A 406 7.93 -25.80 29.24
CA VAL A 406 6.74 -26.48 28.73
C VAL A 406 6.53 -26.03 27.29
N TYR A 407 6.88 -26.92 26.36
CA TYR A 407 6.63 -26.79 24.92
C TYR A 407 5.11 -26.83 24.66
N GLN A 408 4.39 -25.74 24.88
CA GLN A 408 2.97 -25.69 24.53
C GLN A 408 2.80 -25.74 23.01
N PRO A 409 1.96 -26.65 22.48
CA PRO A 409 1.70 -26.76 21.04
C PRO A 409 1.06 -25.49 20.49
N ILE A 410 1.42 -25.12 19.25
CA ILE A 410 0.92 -23.92 18.53
C ILE A 410 -0.62 -23.84 18.53
N SER A 411 -1.31 -24.99 18.52
CA SER A 411 -2.78 -25.07 18.58
C SER A 411 -3.38 -24.61 19.91
N GLN A 412 -2.67 -24.73 21.04
CA GLN A 412 -3.12 -24.26 22.34
C GLN A 412 -2.93 -22.75 22.53
N GLU A 413 -1.94 -22.13 21.88
CA GLU A 413 -1.76 -20.68 21.93
C GLU A 413 -2.64 -19.93 20.93
N LEU A 414 -2.90 -20.52 19.75
CA LEU A 414 -3.98 -20.07 18.86
C LEU A 414 -5.31 -20.08 19.61
N ARG A 415 -5.57 -21.17 20.34
CA ARG A 415 -6.71 -21.27 21.24
C ARG A 415 -6.68 -20.15 22.26
N ASN A 416 -5.61 -19.96 23.02
CA ASN A 416 -5.58 -18.91 24.04
C ASN A 416 -5.70 -17.48 23.47
N THR A 417 -5.15 -17.19 22.29
CA THR A 417 -5.29 -15.86 21.66
C THR A 417 -6.71 -15.65 21.13
N ILE A 418 -7.27 -16.61 20.39
CA ILE A 418 -8.62 -16.50 19.82
C ILE A 418 -9.69 -16.58 20.92
N PHE A 419 -9.51 -17.45 21.91
CA PHE A 419 -10.40 -17.60 23.05
C PHE A 419 -10.26 -16.49 24.08
N GLN A 420 -9.16 -15.73 24.11
CA GLN A 420 -9.09 -14.53 24.95
C GLN A 420 -9.84 -13.36 24.31
N PHE A 421 -9.72 -13.17 22.99
CA PHE A 421 -10.40 -12.08 22.25
C PHE A 421 -11.69 -12.53 21.56
N TRP A 422 -12.30 -13.63 22.03
CA TRP A 422 -13.53 -14.15 21.45
C TRP A 422 -14.72 -13.18 21.45
N PRO A 423 -14.91 -12.27 22.45
CA PRO A 423 -16.05 -11.36 22.43
C PRO A 423 -15.88 -10.30 21.33
N GLU A 424 -14.65 -9.83 21.09
CA GLU A 424 -14.31 -8.92 20.01
C GLU A 424 -14.62 -9.56 18.64
N TRP A 425 -14.24 -10.84 18.46
CA TRP A 425 -14.56 -11.61 17.25
C TRP A 425 -16.06 -11.78 17.04
N ILE A 426 -16.85 -12.03 18.10
CA ILE A 426 -18.31 -12.14 17.99
C ILE A 426 -18.91 -10.82 17.50
N CYS A 427 -18.49 -9.68 18.06
CA CYS A 427 -18.99 -8.37 17.62
C CYS A 427 -18.65 -8.11 16.14
N VAL A 428 -17.41 -8.38 15.73
CA VAL A 428 -16.98 -8.18 14.33
C VAL A 428 -17.71 -9.14 13.38
N MET A 429 -17.90 -10.39 13.77
CA MET A 429 -18.68 -11.35 12.97
C MET A 429 -20.15 -10.95 12.89
N GLY A 430 -20.74 -10.40 13.95
CA GLY A 430 -22.08 -9.81 13.91
C GLY A 430 -22.20 -8.69 12.87
N ILE A 431 -21.20 -7.81 12.77
CA ILE A 431 -21.13 -6.76 11.74
C ILE A 431 -21.03 -7.36 10.33
N VAL A 432 -20.22 -8.41 10.15
CA VAL A 432 -20.09 -9.11 8.85
C VAL A 432 -21.39 -9.79 8.45
N ILE A 433 -22.06 -10.47 9.38
CA ILE A 433 -23.36 -11.10 9.14
C ILE A 433 -24.39 -10.04 8.77
N ALA A 434 -24.41 -8.89 9.47
CA ALA A 434 -25.26 -7.76 9.11
C ALA A 434 -24.98 -7.27 7.68
N TRP A 435 -23.71 -7.14 7.29
CA TRP A 435 -23.34 -6.78 5.92
C TRP A 435 -23.84 -7.80 4.89
N ILE A 436 -23.72 -9.11 5.15
CA ILE A 436 -24.21 -10.17 4.26
C ILE A 436 -25.74 -10.08 4.15
N MET A 437 -26.44 -9.95 5.28
CA MET A 437 -27.90 -9.84 5.30
C MET A 437 -28.38 -8.61 4.54
N ILE A 438 -27.75 -7.46 4.73
CA ILE A 438 -28.09 -6.22 4.03
C ILE A 438 -27.81 -6.37 2.54
N THR A 439 -26.69 -6.98 2.14
CA THR A 439 -26.30 -7.06 0.72
C THR A 439 -27.15 -8.05 -0.08
N PHE A 440 -27.49 -9.21 0.48
CA PHE A 440 -28.08 -10.33 -0.28
C PHE A 440 -29.57 -10.59 -0.03
N THR A 441 -30.16 -10.09 1.07
CA THR A 441 -31.57 -10.37 1.41
C THR A 441 -32.58 -9.43 0.73
N PRO A 442 -32.39 -8.10 0.73
CA PRO A 442 -33.38 -7.17 0.22
C PRO A 442 -33.57 -7.31 -1.29
N LYS A 443 -34.82 -7.17 -1.74
CA LYS A 443 -35.15 -7.03 -3.17
C LYS A 443 -35.32 -5.53 -3.46
N ILE A 444 -34.62 -5.05 -4.48
CA ILE A 444 -34.70 -3.68 -4.98
C ILE A 444 -35.50 -3.70 -6.27
N ASP A 445 -36.31 -2.67 -6.50
CA ASP A 445 -37.07 -2.55 -7.74
C ASP A 445 -36.14 -2.47 -8.95
N GLY A 446 -36.37 -3.35 -9.93
CA GLY A 446 -35.55 -3.43 -11.15
C GLY A 446 -34.22 -4.19 -11.01
N CYS A 447 -33.85 -4.69 -9.82
CA CYS A 447 -32.61 -5.45 -9.62
C CYS A 447 -32.88 -6.88 -9.10
N PRO A 448 -32.10 -7.89 -9.51
CA PRO A 448 -32.22 -9.22 -8.95
C PRO A 448 -31.68 -9.23 -7.52
N ARG A 449 -32.16 -10.18 -6.70
CA ARG A 449 -31.69 -10.33 -5.32
C ARG A 449 -30.20 -10.67 -5.32
N GLY A 450 -29.43 -10.01 -4.45
CA GLY A 450 -27.98 -10.23 -4.35
C GLY A 450 -27.15 -9.69 -5.51
N TYR A 451 -27.70 -8.79 -6.34
CA TYR A 451 -26.94 -8.16 -7.41
C TYR A 451 -25.79 -7.31 -6.85
N ILE A 452 -24.58 -7.56 -7.35
CA ILE A 452 -23.34 -6.86 -6.97
C ILE A 452 -22.55 -6.41 -8.22
N GLY A 453 -23.24 -6.25 -9.35
CA GLY A 453 -22.64 -5.85 -10.61
C GLY A 453 -22.59 -4.32 -10.83
N PRO A 454 -21.93 -3.87 -11.90
CA PRO A 454 -21.79 -2.46 -12.25
C PRO A 454 -23.09 -1.83 -12.79
N GLY A 455 -24.10 -2.62 -13.16
CA GLY A 455 -25.26 -2.13 -13.92
C GLY A 455 -24.88 -1.76 -15.36
N GLY A 456 -25.64 -0.86 -15.98
CA GLY A 456 -25.40 -0.46 -17.38
C GLY A 456 -25.52 -1.64 -18.36
N LYS A 457 -24.52 -1.83 -19.22
CA LYS A 457 -24.43 -2.90 -20.23
C LYS A 457 -24.23 -4.31 -19.67
N HIS A 458 -23.87 -4.44 -18.39
CA HIS A 458 -23.66 -5.73 -17.75
C HIS A 458 -24.91 -6.62 -17.83
N MET A 459 -24.74 -7.93 -18.03
CA MET A 459 -25.85 -8.88 -18.20
C MET A 459 -26.78 -8.48 -19.35
N HIS A 460 -26.23 -8.24 -20.54
CA HIS A 460 -26.96 -7.85 -21.75
C HIS A 460 -27.87 -6.62 -21.53
N GLY A 461 -27.42 -5.70 -20.68
CA GLY A 461 -28.18 -4.50 -20.33
C GLY A 461 -29.49 -4.74 -19.58
N MET A 462 -29.75 -5.92 -19.01
CA MET A 462 -31.01 -6.21 -18.30
C MET A 462 -31.22 -5.36 -17.05
N TYR A 463 -30.13 -4.90 -16.41
CA TYR A 463 -30.17 -4.20 -15.11
C TYR A 463 -29.44 -2.85 -15.16
N ARG A 464 -29.79 -1.99 -16.13
CA ARG A 464 -29.10 -0.71 -16.37
C ARG A 464 -29.02 0.19 -15.13
N ASN A 465 -30.13 0.27 -14.39
CA ASN A 465 -30.30 1.16 -13.25
C ASN A 465 -29.91 0.54 -11.88
N CYS A 466 -29.09 -0.50 -11.89
CA CYS A 466 -28.72 -1.26 -10.69
C CYS A 466 -27.24 -1.12 -10.29
N THR A 467 -26.58 -0.01 -10.62
CA THR A 467 -25.15 0.18 -10.34
C THR A 467 -24.81 0.00 -8.86
N GLY A 468 -23.96 -0.99 -8.59
CA GLY A 468 -23.52 -1.36 -7.25
C GLY A 468 -24.57 -2.08 -6.40
N GLY A 469 -25.71 -2.46 -6.99
CA GLY A 469 -26.81 -3.15 -6.32
C GLY A 469 -27.25 -2.47 -5.04
N MET A 470 -27.34 -3.26 -3.96
CA MET A 470 -27.76 -2.76 -2.64
C MET A 470 -26.78 -1.75 -2.03
N ALA A 471 -25.47 -1.88 -2.28
CA ALA A 471 -24.48 -0.93 -1.78
C ALA A 471 -24.75 0.47 -2.34
N GLY A 472 -24.88 0.57 -3.66
CA GLY A 472 -25.19 1.85 -4.32
C GLY A 472 -26.56 2.40 -3.92
N TYR A 473 -27.56 1.53 -3.76
CA TYR A 473 -28.89 1.95 -3.31
C TYR A 473 -28.87 2.52 -1.89
N PHE A 474 -28.17 1.86 -0.97
CA PHE A 474 -28.04 2.29 0.42
C PHE A 474 -27.33 3.65 0.53
N ASP A 475 -26.26 3.83 -0.24
CA ASP A 475 -25.50 5.09 -0.27
C ASP A 475 -26.35 6.25 -0.82
N ARG A 476 -27.14 6.01 -1.88
CA ARG A 476 -28.08 7.00 -2.42
C ARG A 476 -29.19 7.37 -1.43
N LEU A 477 -29.68 6.40 -0.65
CA LEU A 477 -30.72 6.62 0.35
C LEU A 477 -30.24 7.49 1.52
N ILE A 478 -29.02 7.25 2.02
CA ILE A 478 -28.51 7.92 3.23
C ILE A 478 -27.78 9.22 2.90
N LEU A 479 -26.90 9.21 1.91
CA LEU A 479 -26.06 10.37 1.57
C LEU A 479 -26.74 11.30 0.56
N GLY A 480 -27.68 10.77 -0.24
CA GLY A 480 -28.30 11.49 -1.34
C GLY A 480 -27.42 11.52 -2.59
N SER A 481 -28.05 11.50 -3.77
CA SER A 481 -27.36 11.44 -5.07
C SER A 481 -26.44 12.63 -5.35
N ALA A 482 -26.67 13.80 -4.73
CA ALA A 482 -25.85 15.00 -4.89
C ALA A 482 -24.49 14.92 -4.17
N HIS A 483 -24.37 14.03 -3.18
CA HIS A 483 -23.18 13.90 -2.32
C HIS A 483 -22.35 12.64 -2.64
N LEU A 484 -22.69 11.95 -3.73
CA LEU A 484 -21.97 10.78 -4.24
C LEU A 484 -21.09 11.15 -5.43
N TYR A 485 -20.17 10.26 -5.78
CA TYR A 485 -19.33 10.41 -6.95
C TYR A 485 -20.15 10.31 -8.25
N SER A 486 -20.23 11.39 -9.01
CA SER A 486 -21.09 11.49 -10.21
C SER A 486 -20.54 10.76 -11.45
N TYR A 487 -19.25 10.41 -11.44
CA TYR A 487 -18.57 9.71 -12.55
C TYR A 487 -17.99 8.40 -12.03
N PRO A 488 -18.82 7.38 -11.78
CA PRO A 488 -18.34 6.14 -11.21
C PRO A 488 -17.32 5.48 -12.15
N THR A 489 -16.38 4.77 -11.53
CA THR A 489 -15.28 4.05 -12.19
C THR A 489 -15.76 3.11 -13.32
N CYS A 490 -16.94 2.51 -13.16
CA CYS A 490 -17.53 1.61 -14.16
C CYS A 490 -18.23 2.29 -15.34
N ARG A 491 -18.35 3.63 -15.36
CA ARG A 491 -19.13 4.36 -16.36
C ARG A 491 -18.62 4.18 -17.78
N GLU A 492 -17.31 4.20 -17.98
CA GLU A 492 -16.72 4.14 -19.32
C GLU A 492 -16.89 2.76 -19.99
N ILE A 493 -16.73 1.67 -19.24
CA ILE A 493 -16.88 0.31 -19.78
C ILE A 493 -18.36 -0.06 -19.92
N TYR A 494 -19.15 0.16 -18.87
CA TYR A 494 -20.52 -0.35 -18.79
C TYR A 494 -21.58 0.69 -19.13
N HIS A 495 -21.20 1.93 -19.44
CA HIS A 495 -22.12 3.04 -19.77
C HIS A 495 -23.19 3.24 -18.68
N THR A 496 -22.75 3.30 -17.42
CA THR A 496 -23.65 3.45 -16.27
C THR A 496 -24.11 4.90 -16.11
N GLU A 497 -25.41 5.08 -15.87
CA GLU A 497 -26.03 6.42 -15.77
C GLU A 497 -26.16 6.90 -14.31
N ILE A 498 -26.12 5.97 -13.34
CA ILE A 498 -26.41 6.25 -11.94
C ILE A 498 -25.14 6.53 -11.14
N PRO A 499 -25.13 7.54 -10.24
CA PRO A 499 -23.99 7.82 -9.38
C PRO A 499 -23.74 6.68 -8.38
N TYR A 500 -22.47 6.40 -8.15
CA TYR A 500 -22.01 5.33 -7.26
C TYR A 500 -20.67 5.72 -6.61
N ASP A 501 -20.57 5.49 -5.30
CA ASP A 501 -19.39 5.84 -4.51
C ASP A 501 -18.68 4.58 -3.99
N PRO A 502 -17.43 4.29 -4.41
CA PRO A 502 -16.70 3.12 -3.91
C PRO A 502 -16.31 3.23 -2.43
N GLU A 503 -16.30 4.46 -1.90
CA GLU A 503 -16.02 4.78 -0.50
C GLU A 503 -17.28 4.90 0.37
N GLY A 504 -18.43 4.43 -0.13
CA GLY A 504 -19.75 4.36 0.52
C GLY A 504 -19.82 3.72 1.92
N ILE A 505 -21.01 3.79 2.55
CA ILE A 505 -21.23 3.39 3.95
C ILE A 505 -21.09 1.89 4.11
N LEU A 506 -21.63 1.11 3.18
CA LEU A 506 -21.68 -0.34 3.31
C LEU A 506 -20.27 -0.96 3.32
N GLY A 507 -19.30 -0.36 2.62
CA GLY A 507 -17.90 -0.76 2.66
C GLY A 507 -17.17 -0.45 3.98
N VAL A 508 -17.76 0.36 4.88
CA VAL A 508 -17.23 0.57 6.24
C VAL A 508 -17.35 -0.72 7.06
N PHE A 509 -18.40 -1.52 6.87
CA PHE A 509 -18.62 -2.76 7.61
C PHE A 509 -17.52 -3.79 7.32
N THR A 510 -17.20 -3.99 6.04
CA THR A 510 -16.10 -4.86 5.61
C THR A 510 -14.73 -4.23 5.91
N GLY A 511 -14.64 -2.89 5.93
CA GLY A 511 -13.47 -2.15 6.41
C GLY A 511 -13.18 -2.35 7.91
N ILE A 512 -14.21 -2.45 8.76
CA ILE A 512 -14.05 -2.78 10.19
C ILE A 512 -13.46 -4.18 10.34
N LEU A 513 -13.93 -5.17 9.57
CA LEU A 513 -13.33 -6.51 9.54
C LEU A 513 -11.84 -6.44 9.16
N LEU A 514 -11.48 -5.68 8.12
CA LEU A 514 -10.08 -5.54 7.71
C LEU A 514 -9.21 -4.88 8.79
N CYS A 515 -9.71 -3.82 9.40
CA CYS A 515 -9.06 -3.12 10.49
C CYS A 515 -8.85 -4.06 11.68
N TYR A 516 -9.86 -4.85 12.01
CA TYR A 516 -9.78 -5.82 13.09
C TYR A 516 -8.86 -7.01 12.78
N LEU A 517 -8.78 -7.49 11.54
CA LEU A 517 -7.75 -8.46 11.13
C LEU A 517 -6.33 -7.92 11.37
N GLY A 518 -6.13 -6.62 11.22
CA GLY A 518 -4.91 -5.94 11.63
C GLY A 518 -4.73 -5.88 13.14
N ALA A 519 -5.80 -5.60 13.89
CA ALA A 519 -5.78 -5.65 15.35
C ALA A 519 -5.39 -7.04 15.85
N HIS A 520 -5.95 -8.12 15.28
CA HIS A 520 -5.57 -9.51 15.55
C HIS A 520 -4.07 -9.73 15.40
N ALA A 521 -3.45 -9.21 14.33
CA ALA A 521 -1.99 -9.26 14.17
C ALA A 521 -1.24 -8.55 15.32
N GLY A 522 -1.78 -7.41 15.78
CA GLY A 522 -1.30 -6.67 16.94
C GLY A 522 -1.43 -7.45 18.26
N HIS A 523 -2.55 -8.15 18.48
CA HIS A 523 -2.74 -9.04 19.64
C HIS A 523 -1.73 -10.18 19.60
N CYS A 524 -1.59 -10.88 18.46
CA CYS A 524 -0.59 -11.94 18.29
C CYS A 524 0.82 -11.45 18.64
N PHE A 525 1.20 -10.25 18.22
CA PHE A 525 2.50 -9.65 18.55
C PHE A 525 2.63 -9.27 20.03
N ALA A 526 1.58 -8.70 20.62
CA ALA A 526 1.60 -8.19 21.99
C ALA A 526 1.62 -9.30 23.06
N TYR A 527 1.15 -10.49 22.72
CA TYR A 527 1.09 -11.67 23.61
C TYR A 527 2.19 -12.69 23.31
N SER A 528 2.67 -12.79 22.08
CA SER A 528 3.78 -13.69 21.75
C SER A 528 5.11 -13.12 22.23
N THR A 529 5.79 -13.84 23.12
CA THR A 529 7.14 -13.48 23.59
C THR A 529 8.25 -13.89 22.61
N ARG A 530 8.02 -14.93 21.81
CA ARG A 530 9.00 -15.51 20.88
C ARG A 530 8.73 -15.10 19.43
N VAL A 531 9.77 -14.65 18.73
CA VAL A 531 9.73 -14.24 17.30
C VAL A 531 9.11 -15.32 16.41
N PHE A 532 9.52 -16.58 16.58
CA PHE A 532 9.03 -17.70 15.79
C PHE A 532 7.51 -17.86 15.91
N ARG A 533 6.96 -17.70 17.12
CA ARG A 533 5.53 -17.84 17.38
C ARG A 533 4.72 -16.74 16.70
N THR A 534 5.14 -15.49 16.83
CA THR A 534 4.53 -14.36 16.12
C THR A 534 4.47 -14.61 14.62
N CYS A 535 5.60 -15.03 14.02
CA CYS A 535 5.68 -15.26 12.59
C CYS A 535 4.75 -16.41 12.16
N THR A 536 4.73 -17.51 12.91
CA THR A 536 3.83 -18.64 12.63
C THR A 536 2.37 -18.21 12.70
N LEU A 537 1.95 -17.46 13.72
CA LEU A 537 0.57 -16.96 13.86
C LEU A 537 0.17 -16.03 12.72
N TRP A 538 1.06 -15.13 12.30
CA TRP A 538 0.79 -14.24 11.18
C TRP A 538 0.72 -15.00 9.86
N VAL A 539 1.63 -15.94 9.61
CA VAL A 539 1.61 -16.75 8.37
C VAL A 539 0.37 -17.62 8.32
N THR A 540 -0.01 -18.30 9.41
CA THR A 540 -1.23 -19.12 9.44
C THR A 540 -2.48 -18.26 9.26
N SER A 541 -2.56 -17.10 9.92
CA SER A 541 -3.66 -16.15 9.74
C SER A 541 -3.72 -15.63 8.30
N GLY A 542 -2.56 -15.36 7.69
CA GLY A 542 -2.44 -14.94 6.30
C GLY A 542 -2.93 -16.01 5.31
N LEU A 543 -2.54 -17.26 5.52
CA LEU A 543 -2.98 -18.41 4.71
C LEU A 543 -4.48 -18.67 4.84
N ILE A 544 -5.03 -18.59 6.06
CA ILE A 544 -6.48 -18.75 6.30
C ILE A 544 -7.26 -17.65 5.58
N CYS A 545 -6.84 -16.39 5.72
CA CYS A 545 -7.48 -15.29 4.99
C CYS A 545 -7.37 -15.47 3.48
N GLY A 546 -6.19 -15.83 2.96
CA GLY A 546 -6.00 -16.12 1.54
C GLY A 546 -6.91 -17.24 1.04
N PHE A 547 -7.05 -18.33 1.81
CA PHE A 547 -7.96 -19.43 1.49
C PHE A 547 -9.42 -18.99 1.39
N PHE A 548 -9.94 -18.27 2.40
CA PHE A 548 -11.33 -17.79 2.36
C PHE A 548 -11.56 -16.77 1.23
N GLY A 549 -10.57 -15.91 0.95
CA GLY A 549 -10.64 -14.97 -0.16
C GLY A 549 -10.73 -15.68 -1.52
N LEU A 550 -9.92 -16.71 -1.73
CA LEU A 550 -9.95 -17.54 -2.95
C LEU A 550 -11.19 -18.43 -3.04
N LEU A 551 -11.68 -18.96 -1.91
CA LEU A 551 -12.88 -19.79 -1.84
C LEU A 551 -14.13 -18.98 -2.24
N LEU A 552 -14.31 -17.78 -1.67
CA LEU A 552 -15.44 -16.91 -1.97
C LEU A 552 -15.44 -16.42 -3.42
N SER A 553 -14.25 -16.24 -3.99
CA SER A 553 -14.06 -15.83 -5.39
C SER A 553 -13.93 -17.01 -6.35
N LYS A 554 -14.11 -18.27 -5.91
CA LYS A 554 -13.88 -19.47 -6.73
C LYS A 554 -12.58 -19.40 -7.58
N GLY A 555 -11.51 -18.83 -7.03
CA GLY A 555 -10.24 -18.65 -7.74
C GLY A 555 -10.24 -17.55 -8.82
N GLY A 556 -11.16 -16.59 -8.78
CA GLY A 556 -11.24 -15.46 -9.70
C GLY A 556 -12.05 -15.72 -10.97
N GLN A 557 -12.90 -16.75 -10.99
CA GLN A 557 -13.75 -17.06 -12.14
C GLN A 557 -14.98 -16.14 -12.22
N SER A 558 -15.52 -15.97 -13.42
CA SER A 558 -16.68 -15.10 -13.71
C SER A 558 -17.95 -15.45 -12.91
N GLU A 559 -18.15 -16.72 -12.53
CA GLU A 559 -19.28 -17.17 -11.71
C GLU A 559 -18.96 -17.31 -10.20
N SER A 560 -18.22 -16.35 -9.67
CA SER A 560 -17.90 -16.25 -8.23
C SER A 560 -19.14 -16.02 -7.37
N TRP A 561 -19.17 -16.56 -6.14
CA TRP A 561 -20.22 -16.18 -5.17
C TRP A 561 -20.05 -14.74 -4.72
N ILE A 562 -18.81 -14.34 -4.40
CA ILE A 562 -18.43 -12.97 -4.09
C ILE A 562 -17.11 -12.70 -4.83
N PRO A 563 -17.13 -12.05 -6.01
CA PRO A 563 -15.92 -11.73 -6.75
C PRO A 563 -15.04 -10.73 -5.99
N ILE A 564 -13.74 -10.77 -6.27
CA ILE A 564 -12.78 -9.80 -5.73
C ILE A 564 -13.12 -8.45 -6.36
N ASN A 565 -13.69 -7.55 -5.57
CA ASN A 565 -14.24 -6.31 -6.07
C ASN A 565 -13.87 -5.15 -5.14
N LYS A 566 -13.02 -4.25 -5.65
CA LYS A 566 -12.57 -3.07 -4.93
C LYS A 566 -13.68 -2.06 -4.71
N ASN A 567 -14.58 -1.92 -5.69
CA ASN A 567 -15.58 -0.85 -5.70
C ASN A 567 -16.56 -1.10 -4.56
N LEU A 568 -16.94 -2.37 -4.36
CA LEU A 568 -17.85 -2.79 -3.29
C LEU A 568 -17.17 -3.08 -1.96
N TRP A 569 -15.83 -3.10 -1.90
CA TRP A 569 -15.08 -3.61 -0.75
C TRP A 569 -15.59 -5.00 -0.33
N SER A 570 -15.66 -5.91 -1.32
CA SER A 570 -16.25 -7.23 -1.14
C SER A 570 -15.49 -8.07 -0.09
N LEU A 571 -16.17 -9.02 0.56
CA LEU A 571 -15.53 -9.85 1.58
C LEU A 571 -14.32 -10.63 1.04
N SER A 572 -14.40 -11.16 -0.19
CA SER A 572 -13.28 -11.85 -0.83
C SER A 572 -12.08 -10.92 -1.03
N PHE A 573 -12.32 -9.67 -1.46
CA PHE A 573 -11.28 -8.64 -1.55
C PHE A 573 -10.62 -8.36 -0.19
N ILE A 574 -11.40 -8.19 0.88
CA ILE A 574 -10.87 -7.97 2.23
C ILE A 574 -9.98 -9.12 2.70
N PHE A 575 -10.42 -10.35 2.52
CA PHE A 575 -9.66 -11.53 2.94
C PHE A 575 -8.35 -11.70 2.17
N VAL A 576 -8.35 -11.52 0.84
CA VAL A 576 -7.12 -11.56 0.04
C VAL A 576 -6.13 -10.48 0.50
N LEU A 577 -6.61 -9.26 0.72
CA LEU A 577 -5.78 -8.11 1.08
C LEU A 577 -5.19 -8.26 2.48
N ALA A 578 -5.98 -8.75 3.44
CA ALA A 578 -5.50 -9.09 4.77
C ALA A 578 -4.44 -10.19 4.72
N GLY A 579 -4.67 -11.24 3.91
CA GLY A 579 -3.72 -12.33 3.72
C GLY A 579 -2.36 -11.85 3.24
N LEU A 580 -2.34 -10.99 2.22
CA LEU A 580 -1.12 -10.35 1.71
C LEU A 580 -0.46 -9.46 2.77
N ALA A 581 -1.23 -8.68 3.54
CA ALA A 581 -0.71 -7.81 4.58
C ALA A 581 0.00 -8.59 5.70
N PHE A 582 -0.55 -9.72 6.15
CA PHE A 582 0.09 -10.61 7.12
C PHE A 582 1.45 -11.13 6.63
N ILE A 583 1.51 -11.58 5.37
CA ILE A 583 2.74 -12.12 4.77
C ILE A 583 3.80 -11.01 4.64
N ILE A 584 3.42 -9.84 4.11
CA ILE A 584 4.32 -8.70 3.94
C ILE A 584 4.85 -8.22 5.30
N LEU A 585 3.98 -8.08 6.31
CA LEU A 585 4.43 -7.70 7.66
C LEU A 585 5.40 -8.73 8.24
N THR A 586 5.15 -10.03 8.05
CA THR A 586 6.05 -11.09 8.52
C THR A 586 7.43 -10.97 7.88
N ILE A 587 7.49 -10.78 6.56
CA ILE A 587 8.75 -10.59 5.82
C ILE A 587 9.49 -9.35 6.34
N LEU A 588 8.80 -8.22 6.43
CA LEU A 588 9.40 -6.96 6.91
C LEU A 588 9.86 -7.05 8.37
N TYR A 589 9.11 -7.74 9.23
CA TYR A 589 9.49 -7.97 10.62
C TYR A 589 10.79 -8.79 10.73
N LEU A 590 10.88 -9.89 9.97
CA LEU A 590 12.10 -10.71 9.93
C LEU A 590 13.29 -9.94 9.37
N LEU A 591 13.11 -9.14 8.32
CA LEU A 591 14.20 -8.38 7.68
C LEU A 591 14.66 -7.17 8.51
N VAL A 592 13.72 -6.43 9.13
CA VAL A 592 13.99 -5.14 9.78
C VAL A 592 14.25 -5.27 11.28
N ASP A 593 13.39 -6.00 12.00
CA ASP A 593 13.42 -6.03 13.46
C ASP A 593 14.25 -7.20 14.01
N VAL A 594 14.25 -8.34 13.31
CA VAL A 594 14.91 -9.59 13.74
C VAL A 594 16.32 -9.70 13.16
N LYS A 595 16.47 -9.90 11.84
CA LYS A 595 17.77 -10.10 11.18
C LYS A 595 18.55 -8.80 11.00
N GLN A 596 17.87 -7.66 11.01
CA GLN A 596 18.44 -6.32 10.78
C GLN A 596 19.26 -6.23 9.48
N TRP A 597 18.92 -7.04 8.47
CA TRP A 597 19.53 -6.99 7.14
C TRP A 597 19.14 -5.71 6.41
N PHE A 598 17.97 -5.16 6.74
CA PHE A 598 17.46 -3.92 6.20
C PHE A 598 17.07 -2.97 7.33
N THR A 599 17.49 -1.71 7.25
CA THR A 599 17.15 -0.70 8.28
C THR A 599 15.72 -0.14 8.13
N GLY A 600 15.00 -0.54 7.08
CA GLY A 600 13.70 0.05 6.74
C GLY A 600 13.81 1.37 5.94
N GLU A 601 15.00 1.95 5.80
CA GLU A 601 15.19 3.22 5.08
C GLU A 601 15.25 3.00 3.56
N PRO A 602 14.57 3.81 2.72
CA PRO A 602 13.93 5.09 3.05
C PRO A 602 12.46 4.98 3.48
N TRP A 603 11.81 3.83 3.35
CA TRP A 603 10.38 3.65 3.65
C TRP A 603 10.02 4.04 5.09
N LEU A 604 10.89 3.76 6.05
CA LEU A 604 10.72 4.18 7.44
C LEU A 604 10.51 5.70 7.58
N TRP A 605 11.22 6.52 6.80
CA TRP A 605 11.09 7.98 6.87
C TRP A 605 9.70 8.44 6.45
N LEU A 606 9.18 7.83 5.36
CA LEU A 606 7.84 8.08 4.85
C LEU A 606 6.77 7.64 5.86
N GLY A 607 6.92 6.44 6.43
CA GLY A 607 5.92 5.87 7.33
C GLY A 607 5.78 6.58 8.68
N MET A 608 6.84 7.21 9.18
CA MET A 608 6.80 7.99 10.43
C MET A 608 6.10 9.34 10.29
N ASN A 609 5.94 9.87 9.06
CA ASN A 609 5.31 11.15 8.76
C ASN A 609 4.18 11.02 7.72
N SER A 610 3.45 9.90 7.76
CA SER A 610 2.57 9.49 6.65
C SER A 610 1.43 10.47 6.34
N ILE A 611 0.80 11.07 7.37
CA ILE A 611 -0.28 12.04 7.16
C ILE A 611 0.22 13.29 6.46
N VAL A 612 1.35 13.86 6.90
CA VAL A 612 1.89 15.10 6.30
C VAL A 612 2.24 14.90 4.84
N LEU A 613 2.85 13.76 4.53
CA LEU A 613 3.21 13.41 3.16
C LEU A 613 1.97 13.13 2.31
N TYR A 614 0.95 12.47 2.87
CA TYR A 614 -0.34 12.28 2.21
C TYR A 614 -1.02 13.62 1.91
N VAL A 615 -1.15 14.51 2.88
CA VAL A 615 -1.78 15.82 2.67
C VAL A 615 -0.94 16.68 1.72
N GLY A 616 0.37 16.67 1.91
CA GLY A 616 1.31 17.46 1.12
C GLY A 616 1.34 17.04 -0.35
N HIS A 617 1.40 15.73 -0.65
CA HIS A 617 1.46 15.28 -2.05
C HIS A 617 0.20 15.63 -2.83
N ASP A 618 -0.96 15.62 -2.16
CA ASP A 618 -2.26 15.94 -2.77
C ASP A 618 -2.36 17.45 -3.07
N ILE A 619 -2.02 18.30 -2.09
CA ILE A 619 -1.97 19.76 -2.25
C ILE A 619 -0.97 20.18 -3.33
N CYS A 620 0.23 19.57 -3.34
CA CYS A 620 1.29 19.92 -4.29
C CYS A 620 1.24 19.10 -5.59
N SER A 621 0.21 18.30 -5.82
CA SER A 621 0.08 17.44 -7.01
C SER A 621 0.05 18.20 -8.34
N ARG A 622 -0.11 19.53 -8.31
CA ARG A 622 -0.13 20.38 -9.52
C ARG A 622 0.85 21.54 -9.44
N SER A 623 1.87 21.42 -8.60
CA SER A 623 2.79 22.51 -8.31
C SER A 623 4.21 22.18 -8.75
N PHE A 624 4.79 23.05 -9.57
CA PHE A 624 6.23 23.08 -9.80
C PHE A 624 6.94 23.40 -8.46
N PRO A 625 8.05 22.73 -8.08
CA PRO A 625 8.84 21.79 -8.88
C PRO A 625 8.47 20.31 -8.73
N ILE A 626 7.44 19.95 -7.95
CA ILE A 626 7.14 18.54 -7.62
C ILE A 626 6.54 17.80 -8.82
N GLN A 627 5.64 18.44 -9.56
CA GLN A 627 5.04 17.90 -10.77
C GLN A 627 4.97 19.01 -11.84
N PHE A 628 5.26 18.64 -13.09
CA PHE A 628 5.23 19.53 -14.24
C PHE A 628 4.76 18.78 -15.49
N GLN A 629 4.32 19.52 -16.50
CA GLN A 629 3.77 18.96 -17.73
C GLN A 629 4.90 18.51 -18.66
N VAL A 630 4.68 17.37 -19.31
CA VAL A 630 5.55 16.72 -20.30
C VAL A 630 4.67 16.12 -21.39
N ASP A 631 5.26 15.62 -22.47
CA ASP A 631 4.49 15.01 -23.54
C ASP A 631 3.83 13.71 -23.04
N ASN A 632 2.70 13.36 -23.65
CA ASN A 632 1.86 12.21 -23.27
C ASN A 632 2.50 10.88 -23.74
N THR A 633 3.71 10.57 -23.29
CA THR A 633 4.35 9.26 -23.47
C THR A 633 4.60 8.59 -22.12
N HIS A 634 4.47 7.26 -22.08
CA HIS A 634 4.72 6.49 -20.85
C HIS A 634 6.11 6.74 -20.26
N LYS A 635 7.13 6.94 -21.11
CA LYS A 635 8.52 7.18 -20.67
C LYS A 635 8.64 8.48 -19.87
N GLU A 636 8.08 9.56 -20.40
CA GLU A 636 8.18 10.89 -19.81
C GLU A 636 7.31 11.01 -18.55
N LEU A 637 6.06 10.54 -18.62
CA LEU A 637 5.17 10.50 -17.46
C LEU A 637 5.77 9.67 -16.32
N LEU A 638 6.33 8.50 -16.62
CA LEU A 638 6.99 7.66 -15.63
C LEU A 638 8.16 8.38 -14.95
N ALA A 639 8.98 9.10 -15.71
CA ALA A 639 10.11 9.85 -15.18
C ALA A 639 9.67 11.01 -14.27
N VAL A 640 8.64 11.78 -14.67
CA VAL A 640 8.09 12.88 -13.86
C VAL A 640 7.45 12.36 -12.58
N HIS A 641 6.65 11.29 -12.65
CA HIS A 641 6.00 10.76 -11.45
C HIS A 641 7.00 10.13 -10.48
N ALA A 642 8.02 9.43 -11.00
CA ALA A 642 9.12 8.92 -10.17
C ALA A 642 9.91 10.06 -9.51
N TYR A 643 10.14 11.18 -10.23
CA TYR A 643 10.76 12.37 -9.65
C TYR A 643 9.92 13.00 -8.54
N GLY A 644 8.60 13.11 -8.72
CA GLY A 644 7.70 13.60 -7.68
C GLY A 644 7.77 12.76 -6.41
N VAL A 645 7.73 11.42 -6.53
CA VAL A 645 7.89 10.49 -5.40
C VAL A 645 9.23 10.70 -4.70
N PHE A 646 10.29 10.89 -5.46
CA PHE A 646 11.61 11.13 -4.91
C PHE A 646 11.71 12.43 -4.12
N CYS A 647 11.11 13.52 -4.61
CA CYS A 647 11.03 14.77 -3.86
C CYS A 647 10.40 14.55 -2.48
N TRP A 648 9.33 13.75 -2.40
CA TRP A 648 8.70 13.39 -1.12
C TRP A 648 9.56 12.49 -0.23
N ILE A 649 10.33 11.57 -0.80
CA ILE A 649 11.32 10.77 -0.06
C ILE A 649 12.38 11.68 0.58
N VAL A 650 12.86 12.68 -0.16
CA VAL A 650 13.85 13.66 0.35
C VAL A 650 13.23 14.49 1.47
N ILE A 651 12.02 15.03 1.29
CA ILE A 651 11.29 15.78 2.32
C ILE A 651 11.10 14.92 3.57
N ALA A 652 10.65 13.68 3.43
CA ALA A 652 10.50 12.74 4.53
C ALA A 652 11.82 12.48 5.26
N GLY A 653 12.92 12.32 4.51
CA GLY A 653 14.26 12.20 5.06
C GLY A 653 14.69 13.43 5.86
N ILE A 654 14.41 14.64 5.37
CA ILE A 654 14.70 15.90 6.08
C ILE A 654 13.90 15.96 7.40
N LEU A 655 12.60 15.69 7.36
CA LEU A 655 11.75 15.67 8.55
C LEU A 655 12.25 14.66 9.58
N TYR A 656 12.62 13.46 9.12
CA TYR A 656 13.18 12.41 9.97
C TYR A 656 14.49 12.83 10.65
N TYR A 657 15.44 13.40 9.89
CA TYR A 657 16.73 13.85 10.46
C TYR A 657 16.60 15.06 11.37
N LYS A 658 15.61 15.94 11.13
CA LYS A 658 15.27 17.05 12.04
C LYS A 658 14.42 16.62 13.23
N LYS A 659 14.08 15.32 13.35
CA LYS A 659 13.21 14.75 14.39
C LYS A 659 11.83 15.43 14.49
N ILE A 660 11.31 15.88 13.35
CA ILE A 660 9.96 16.46 13.25
C ILE A 660 9.01 15.30 12.93
N PHE A 661 8.11 15.00 13.86
CA PHE A 661 7.09 13.96 13.71
C PHE A 661 5.72 14.57 14.00
N ILE A 662 4.91 14.70 12.96
CA ILE A 662 3.56 15.25 13.07
C ILE A 662 2.58 14.09 13.12
N ALA A 663 1.82 14.02 14.21
CA ALA A 663 0.79 13.01 14.44
C ALA A 663 -0.53 13.68 14.85
N ILE A 664 -1.64 13.02 14.51
CA ILE A 664 -3.01 13.43 14.87
C ILE A 664 -3.47 12.65 16.09
#